data_AF-A0A2G5BHW1-F1
#
_entry.id   AF-A0A2G5BHW1-F1
#
_cell.length_a   1.000
_cell.length_b   1.000
_cell.length_c   1.000
_cell.angle_alpha   90.00
_cell.angle_beta   90.00
_cell.angle_gamma   90.00
#
_symmetry.space_group_name_H-M   'P 1'
#
loop_
_entity.id
_entity.type
_entity.pdbx_description
1 polymer ?
#
loop_
_entity_poly.entity_id
_entity_poly.type
_entity_poly.pdbx_seq_one_letter_code
_entity_poly.pdbx_strand_id
1 'polypeptide(L)'
;MNQKIEQFANGHAELIANEQDEVDNLQFLLENLRTDELESLGYALVRLKISNDKKWVTGKAMLTLQPPGNGNQLPRSTLRSGEMVELVPPFPPPDPPAAASQGGGSKPLVTGVIQSITDSRITVAMDNGITVPKIWRNRCSIKVRTTDINQQRMLDAITKLKRVKGSRPDLHRVLFGEAPPRFDNIASLDFFDNSLNAEQRCAVNLAVSAREIALIHGPPGTGKTHTLVEVVRQLVAQGKRLLVCGPSNVSVDNLAERVGKFRYIPIVRIGHPARIRKAMLTNSLNSRAQALEGPAIAKQRKDLKLMMSAARMCRNPEEQTELYARAKIMRKTILKHTDRTKRSAVSGAKVVFSTLCGAGGKIDGIGKFDVVIIDESTQSLEGECWIAASKAPKLILAGDHHQLPPTLKSHVNQRARMRNAAAGTISSASTMFERVRSMFGDTVCYMLTTQYRMHFDIMKVPSEYLYESQLVAHSSVTAHVLSDMSMVRKNVDTATPLVLIDTAGADIAESFEPVKWVDTKRLGRSVRVNKSKINAGEAQLAIEHVARLISSGLSAKNIAIISPYSGQVRLLKLLCKRFPAVEIGSVDGFQGCEKEAVILSLVRSNENGEIGFLSEYRRINVAVTRARRHLCMIADSSTIDSNRFLGTLVNQFKAAGKVRAP
;
A
#
# COMPACT_ATOMS: atom_id res chain seq x y z
N MET A 1 -4.31 34.57 1.71
CA MET A 1 -4.93 33.23 1.82
C MET A 1 -5.72 32.73 0.59
N ASN A 2 -6.81 33.39 0.14
CA ASN A 2 -7.65 32.85 -0.94
C ASN A 2 -6.87 32.59 -2.25
N GLN A 3 -5.97 33.50 -2.62
CA GLN A 3 -5.08 33.33 -3.78
C GLN A 3 -4.14 32.13 -3.63
N LYS A 4 -3.54 31.90 -2.45
CA LYS A 4 -2.68 30.72 -2.17
C LYS A 4 -3.47 29.42 -2.29
N ILE A 5 -4.70 29.38 -1.78
CA ILE A 5 -5.58 28.21 -1.88
C ILE A 5 -6.00 27.97 -3.34
N GLU A 6 -6.24 29.03 -4.10
CA GLU A 6 -6.57 28.92 -5.51
C GLU A 6 -5.40 28.41 -6.35
N GLN A 7 -4.19 28.94 -6.13
CA GLN A 7 -2.96 28.42 -6.73
C GLN A 7 -2.72 26.96 -6.36
N PHE A 8 -2.86 26.61 -5.08
CA PHE A 8 -2.77 25.24 -4.59
C PHE A 8 -3.78 24.31 -5.29
N ALA A 9 -5.04 24.75 -5.37
CA ALA A 9 -6.12 23.97 -5.96
C ALA A 9 -5.92 23.75 -7.46
N ASN A 10 -5.51 24.79 -8.20
CA ASN A 10 -5.26 24.70 -9.63
C ASN A 10 -4.07 23.77 -9.92
N GLY A 11 -2.96 23.92 -9.19
CA GLY A 11 -1.79 23.06 -9.37
C GLY A 11 -2.06 21.58 -9.03
N HIS A 12 -2.93 21.30 -8.06
CA HIS A 12 -3.33 19.93 -7.74
C HIS A 12 -4.35 19.37 -8.74
N ALA A 13 -5.26 20.19 -9.27
CA ALA A 13 -6.20 19.76 -10.30
C ALA A 13 -5.46 19.33 -11.58
N GLU A 14 -4.44 20.09 -11.99
CA GLU A 14 -3.57 19.72 -13.13
C GLU A 14 -2.81 18.41 -12.87
N LEU A 15 -2.21 18.26 -11.68
CA LEU A 15 -1.53 17.02 -11.30
C LEU A 15 -2.47 15.81 -11.37
N ILE A 16 -3.70 15.96 -10.86
CA ILE A 16 -4.73 14.91 -10.87
C ILE A 16 -5.18 14.59 -12.31
N ALA A 17 -5.33 15.60 -13.16
CA ALA A 17 -5.69 15.43 -14.57
C ALA A 17 -4.61 14.63 -15.32
N ASN A 18 -3.34 14.97 -15.14
CA ASN A 18 -2.22 14.22 -15.74
C ASN A 18 -2.18 12.75 -15.31
N GLU A 19 -2.57 12.44 -14.06
CA GLU A 19 -2.70 11.05 -13.59
C GLU A 19 -3.94 10.34 -14.17
N GLN A 20 -4.98 11.09 -14.57
CA GLN A 20 -6.20 10.56 -15.19
C GLN A 20 -5.91 10.02 -16.59
N ASP A 21 -5.06 10.67 -17.37
CA ASP A 21 -4.69 10.22 -18.72
C ASP A 21 -4.19 8.77 -18.73
N GLU A 22 -3.40 8.36 -17.73
CA GLU A 22 -2.92 6.97 -17.59
C GLU A 22 -4.05 5.99 -17.25
N VAL A 23 -5.03 6.44 -16.45
CA VAL A 23 -6.22 5.65 -16.13
C VAL A 23 -7.09 5.49 -17.38
N ASP A 24 -7.27 6.56 -18.14
CA ASP A 24 -8.06 6.59 -19.37
C ASP A 24 -7.39 5.75 -20.48
N ASN A 25 -6.06 5.79 -20.58
CA ASN A 25 -5.29 4.91 -21.46
C ASN A 25 -5.50 3.43 -21.12
N LEU A 26 -5.46 3.06 -19.83
CA LEU A 26 -5.73 1.69 -19.41
C LEU A 26 -7.20 1.32 -19.66
N GLN A 27 -8.14 2.23 -19.39
CA GLN A 27 -9.56 2.02 -19.64
C GLN A 27 -9.83 1.79 -21.13
N PHE A 28 -9.21 2.57 -22.00
CA PHE A 28 -9.27 2.41 -23.44
C PHE A 28 -8.76 1.03 -23.88
N LEU A 29 -7.65 0.53 -23.31
CA LEU A 29 -7.19 -0.84 -23.56
C LEU A 29 -8.21 -1.89 -23.10
N LEU A 30 -8.81 -1.71 -21.92
CA LEU A 30 -9.79 -2.64 -21.34
C LEU A 30 -11.12 -2.72 -22.11
N GLU A 31 -11.44 -1.68 -22.88
CA GLU A 31 -12.65 -1.57 -23.71
C GLU A 31 -12.41 -2.07 -25.14
N ASN A 32 -11.22 -1.84 -25.69
CA ASN A 32 -10.94 -2.10 -27.11
C ASN A 32 -10.22 -3.45 -27.38
N LEU A 33 -9.64 -4.07 -26.36
CA LEU A 33 -8.97 -5.37 -26.48
C LEU A 33 -9.83 -6.54 -26.03
N ARG A 34 -9.65 -7.69 -26.68
CA ARG A 34 -10.25 -8.95 -26.24
C ARG A 34 -9.56 -9.45 -24.96
N THR A 35 -10.27 -10.29 -24.21
CA THR A 35 -9.78 -10.75 -22.89
C THR A 35 -8.51 -11.60 -22.98
N ASP A 36 -8.31 -12.35 -24.08
CA ASP A 36 -7.09 -13.10 -24.39
C ASP A 36 -5.90 -12.16 -24.70
N GLU A 37 -6.14 -11.07 -25.41
CA GLU A 37 -5.14 -10.02 -25.64
C GLU A 37 -4.78 -9.32 -24.32
N LEU A 38 -5.77 -9.04 -23.47
CA LEU A 38 -5.54 -8.49 -22.12
C LEU A 38 -4.79 -9.46 -21.21
N GLU A 39 -5.00 -10.78 -21.31
CA GLU A 39 -4.20 -11.77 -20.58
C GLU A 39 -2.73 -11.72 -21.00
N SER A 40 -2.47 -11.55 -22.31
CA SER A 40 -1.10 -11.42 -22.80
C SER A 40 -0.41 -10.14 -22.29
N LEU A 41 -1.17 -9.07 -22.04
CA LEU A 41 -0.73 -7.84 -21.38
C LEU A 41 -0.66 -7.94 -19.84
N GLY A 42 -1.17 -9.05 -19.27
CA GLY A 42 -1.24 -9.29 -17.84
C GLY A 42 -2.41 -8.61 -17.12
N TYR A 43 -3.32 -7.94 -17.84
CA TYR A 43 -4.50 -7.25 -17.29
C TYR A 43 -5.74 -8.15 -17.16
N ALA A 44 -5.65 -9.42 -17.59
CA ALA A 44 -6.71 -10.39 -17.42
C ALA A 44 -6.16 -11.79 -17.13
N LEU A 45 -7.02 -12.66 -16.62
CA LEU A 45 -6.81 -14.10 -16.54
C LEU A 45 -8.02 -14.78 -17.16
N VAL A 46 -7.81 -15.55 -18.22
CA VAL A 46 -8.89 -16.21 -18.96
C VAL A 46 -9.04 -17.68 -18.59
N ARG A 47 -10.20 -18.24 -18.95
CA ARG A 47 -10.48 -19.68 -18.86
C ARG A 47 -10.29 -20.23 -17.44
N LEU A 48 -10.80 -19.54 -16.42
CA LEU A 48 -10.78 -19.98 -15.03
C LEU A 48 -12.03 -20.79 -14.68
N LYS A 49 -11.88 -21.74 -13.74
CA LYS A 49 -12.95 -22.50 -13.09
C LYS A 49 -13.15 -21.98 -11.66
N ILE A 50 -14.40 -21.87 -11.24
CA ILE A 50 -14.76 -21.56 -9.85
C ILE A 50 -14.72 -22.85 -9.04
N SER A 51 -13.74 -22.95 -8.13
CA SER A 51 -13.48 -24.13 -7.31
C SER A 51 -14.30 -24.18 -6.02
N ASN A 52 -14.57 -23.03 -5.42
CA ASN A 52 -15.36 -22.94 -4.19
C ASN A 52 -16.19 -21.66 -4.21
N ASP A 53 -17.50 -21.80 -4.04
CA ASP A 53 -18.46 -20.76 -4.38
C ASP A 53 -18.83 -19.88 -3.16
N LYS A 54 -18.53 -20.30 -1.92
CA LYS A 54 -19.13 -19.66 -0.71
C LYS A 54 -18.31 -19.82 0.58
N LYS A 55 -17.24 -19.03 0.74
CA LYS A 55 -16.87 -18.57 2.10
C LYS A 55 -17.45 -17.17 2.29
N TRP A 56 -18.19 -16.96 3.38
CA TRP A 56 -18.67 -15.63 3.75
C TRP A 56 -17.71 -15.04 4.76
N VAL A 57 -17.08 -13.92 4.40
CA VAL A 57 -16.18 -13.20 5.32
C VAL A 57 -16.77 -11.81 5.51
N THR A 58 -17.14 -11.47 6.75
CA THR A 58 -17.64 -10.12 7.13
C THR A 58 -18.77 -9.59 6.24
N GLY A 59 -19.68 -10.48 5.81
CA GLY A 59 -20.84 -10.14 4.98
C GLY A 59 -20.61 -10.10 3.46
N LYS A 60 -19.42 -10.50 2.96
CA LYS A 60 -19.14 -10.62 1.52
C LYS A 60 -18.91 -12.07 1.09
N ALA A 61 -19.34 -12.41 -0.13
CA ALA A 61 -19.12 -13.71 -0.73
C ALA A 61 -17.71 -13.79 -1.34
N MET A 62 -16.98 -14.86 -1.01
CA MET A 62 -15.65 -15.13 -1.54
C MET A 62 -15.72 -16.18 -2.65
N LEU A 63 -15.20 -15.85 -3.83
CA LEU A 63 -15.05 -16.77 -4.95
C LEU A 63 -13.59 -17.15 -5.11
N THR A 64 -13.32 -18.45 -5.17
CA THR A 64 -11.97 -18.96 -5.48
C THR A 64 -11.93 -19.49 -6.90
N LEU A 65 -11.13 -18.87 -7.76
CA LEU A 65 -10.93 -19.24 -9.15
C LEU A 65 -9.57 -19.91 -9.35
N GLN A 66 -9.49 -20.88 -10.24
CA GLN A 66 -8.27 -21.61 -10.59
C GLN A 66 -8.28 -22.02 -12.07
N PRO A 67 -7.14 -22.28 -12.71
CA PRO A 67 -7.12 -22.85 -14.05
C PRO A 67 -7.82 -24.22 -14.11
N PRO A 68 -8.39 -24.62 -15.26
CA PRO A 68 -8.93 -25.96 -15.48
C PRO A 68 -7.80 -26.99 -15.45
N GLY A 69 -8.01 -28.13 -14.78
CA GLY A 69 -7.00 -29.17 -14.57
C GLY A 69 -6.33 -29.08 -13.19
N ASN A 70 -6.04 -30.24 -12.58
CA ASN A 70 -5.35 -30.29 -11.28
C ASN A 70 -3.86 -29.92 -11.46
N GLY A 71 -3.36 -29.00 -10.64
CA GLY A 71 -1.94 -28.60 -10.63
C GLY A 71 -1.55 -27.49 -11.60
N ASN A 72 -2.48 -27.00 -12.44
CA ASN A 72 -2.18 -25.91 -13.37
C ASN A 72 -1.93 -24.58 -12.65
N GLN A 73 -0.92 -23.85 -13.14
CA GLN A 73 -0.54 -22.54 -12.62
C GLN A 73 -1.34 -21.42 -13.30
N LEU A 74 -1.62 -20.35 -12.57
CA LEU A 74 -2.20 -19.15 -13.13
C LEU A 74 -1.23 -18.54 -14.15
N PRO A 75 -1.74 -18.04 -15.30
CA PRO A 75 -0.93 -17.28 -16.22
C PRO A 75 -0.31 -16.05 -15.56
N ARG A 76 0.83 -15.60 -16.12
CA ARG A 76 1.52 -14.40 -15.64
C ARG A 76 0.60 -13.19 -15.79
N SER A 77 0.41 -12.43 -14.72
CA SER A 77 -0.42 -11.22 -14.71
C SER A 77 0.19 -10.12 -13.84
N THR A 78 -0.28 -8.89 -14.05
CA THR A 78 0.06 -7.71 -13.23
C THR A 78 -0.87 -7.55 -12.02
N LEU A 79 -1.90 -8.41 -11.92
CA LEU A 79 -2.93 -8.39 -10.88
C LEU A 79 -2.34 -8.51 -9.47
N ARG A 80 -2.90 -7.75 -8.52
CA ARG A 80 -2.45 -7.73 -7.11
C ARG A 80 -3.60 -7.89 -6.13
N SER A 81 -3.27 -8.35 -4.92
CA SER A 81 -4.21 -8.31 -3.80
C SER A 81 -4.70 -6.88 -3.56
N GLY A 82 -5.99 -6.73 -3.33
CA GLY A 82 -6.68 -5.46 -3.16
C GLY A 82 -7.14 -4.79 -4.45
N GLU A 83 -6.76 -5.27 -5.63
CA GLU A 83 -7.18 -4.69 -6.90
C GLU A 83 -8.66 -4.98 -7.20
N MET A 84 -9.34 -4.05 -7.88
CA MET A 84 -10.72 -4.23 -8.33
C MET A 84 -10.73 -4.98 -9.65
N VAL A 85 -11.57 -6.00 -9.75
CA VAL A 85 -11.71 -6.82 -10.94
C VAL A 85 -13.17 -6.98 -11.34
N GLU A 86 -13.35 -7.23 -12.62
CA GLU A 86 -14.61 -7.64 -13.23
C GLU A 86 -14.52 -9.12 -13.61
N LEU A 87 -15.55 -9.89 -13.25
CA LEU A 87 -15.73 -11.26 -13.76
C LEU A 87 -16.44 -11.18 -15.11
N VAL A 88 -15.80 -11.72 -16.13
CA VAL A 88 -16.28 -11.77 -17.51
C VAL A 88 -16.87 -13.16 -17.78
N PRO A 89 -18.10 -13.24 -18.34
CA PRO A 89 -18.73 -14.51 -18.70
C PRO A 89 -17.97 -15.27 -19.78
N PRO A 90 -18.16 -16.61 -19.89
CA PRO A 90 -17.52 -17.44 -20.92
C PRO A 90 -18.01 -17.18 -22.36
N PHE A 91 -19.21 -16.60 -22.50
CA PHE A 91 -19.82 -16.20 -23.76
C PHE A 91 -20.45 -14.80 -23.56
N PRO A 92 -20.55 -13.96 -24.61
CA PRO A 92 -21.44 -12.81 -24.52
C PRO A 92 -22.82 -13.34 -24.11
N PRO A 93 -23.49 -12.74 -23.10
CA PRO A 93 -24.84 -13.18 -22.74
C PRO A 93 -25.72 -13.08 -23.99
N PRO A 94 -26.64 -14.05 -24.23
CA PRO A 94 -27.64 -13.89 -25.28
C PRO A 94 -28.32 -12.54 -25.06
N ASP A 95 -28.59 -11.81 -26.15
CA ASP A 95 -29.26 -10.52 -26.05
C ASP A 95 -30.52 -10.69 -25.20
N PRO A 96 -30.79 -9.73 -24.28
CA PRO A 96 -31.97 -9.84 -23.46
C PRO A 96 -33.20 -9.93 -24.36
N PRO A 97 -34.25 -10.70 -23.99
CA PRO A 97 -35.51 -10.65 -24.71
C PRO A 97 -35.95 -9.18 -24.81
N ALA A 98 -36.45 -8.79 -25.98
CA ALA A 98 -36.71 -7.41 -26.40
C ALA A 98 -37.62 -6.58 -25.46
N ALA A 99 -38.15 -7.15 -24.38
CA ALA A 99 -38.92 -6.47 -23.34
C ALA A 99 -38.07 -5.74 -22.29
N ALA A 100 -36.74 -5.94 -22.22
CA ALA A 100 -35.86 -5.28 -21.25
C ALA A 100 -35.18 -3.99 -21.77
N SER A 101 -35.44 -3.58 -23.01
CA SER A 101 -34.80 -2.43 -23.68
C SER A 101 -35.48 -1.08 -23.43
N GLN A 102 -36.57 -1.02 -22.63
CA GLN A 102 -37.23 0.25 -22.29
C GLN A 102 -36.72 0.93 -21.00
N GLY A 103 -35.56 0.54 -20.50
CA GLY A 103 -34.83 1.33 -19.51
C GLY A 103 -33.34 1.20 -19.78
N GLY A 104 -32.64 2.31 -20.03
CA GLY A 104 -31.20 2.37 -20.30
C GLY A 104 -30.33 1.90 -19.14
N GLY A 105 -30.42 0.63 -18.76
CA GLY A 105 -29.62 -0.03 -17.74
C GLY A 105 -28.53 -0.86 -18.40
N SER A 106 -27.26 -0.52 -18.16
CA SER A 106 -26.13 -1.34 -18.59
C SER A 106 -26.24 -2.76 -18.03
N LYS A 107 -25.74 -3.76 -18.77
CA LYS A 107 -25.61 -5.16 -18.31
C LYS A 107 -25.05 -5.22 -16.87
N PRO A 108 -25.58 -6.06 -15.97
CA PRO A 108 -25.13 -6.09 -14.58
C PRO A 108 -23.70 -6.63 -14.48
N LEU A 109 -22.75 -5.72 -14.28
CA LEU A 109 -21.34 -6.01 -14.13
C LEU A 109 -21.07 -6.76 -12.82
N VAL A 110 -20.49 -7.95 -12.91
CA VAL A 110 -20.11 -8.77 -11.76
C VAL A 110 -18.71 -8.35 -11.32
N THR A 111 -18.62 -7.63 -10.21
CA THR A 111 -17.37 -7.02 -9.76
C THR A 111 -16.98 -7.46 -8.36
N GLY A 112 -15.69 -7.35 -8.06
CA GLY A 112 -15.15 -7.70 -6.76
C GLY A 112 -13.75 -7.16 -6.56
N VAL A 113 -13.21 -7.46 -5.38
CA VAL A 113 -11.86 -7.07 -4.98
C VAL A 113 -11.04 -8.32 -4.74
N ILE A 114 -9.86 -8.41 -5.35
CA ILE A 114 -8.94 -9.52 -5.11
C ILE A 114 -8.54 -9.53 -3.63
N GLN A 115 -8.70 -10.65 -2.95
CA GLN A 115 -8.21 -10.85 -1.59
C GLN A 115 -6.80 -11.45 -1.59
N SER A 116 -6.56 -12.47 -2.41
CA SER A 116 -5.27 -13.16 -2.46
C SER A 116 -5.04 -13.82 -3.81
N ILE A 117 -3.78 -13.90 -4.19
CA ILE A 117 -3.29 -14.57 -5.40
C ILE A 117 -2.19 -15.53 -4.96
N THR A 118 -2.24 -16.75 -5.49
CA THR A 118 -1.22 -17.81 -5.33
C THR A 118 -0.86 -18.32 -6.72
N ASP A 119 0.16 -19.16 -6.85
CA ASP A 119 0.57 -19.69 -8.15
C ASP A 119 -0.53 -20.50 -8.87
N SER A 120 -1.54 -20.99 -8.17
CA SER A 120 -2.60 -21.83 -8.74
C SER A 120 -4.03 -21.30 -8.53
N ARG A 121 -4.22 -20.27 -7.69
CA ARG A 121 -5.55 -19.80 -7.31
C ARG A 121 -5.59 -18.29 -7.08
N ILE A 122 -6.72 -17.69 -7.45
CA ILE A 122 -7.07 -16.30 -7.15
C ILE A 122 -8.39 -16.27 -6.39
N THR A 123 -8.44 -15.50 -5.31
CA THR A 123 -9.64 -15.35 -4.47
C THR A 123 -10.16 -13.94 -4.58
N VAL A 124 -11.43 -13.79 -4.97
CA VAL A 124 -12.11 -12.50 -5.18
C VAL A 124 -13.27 -12.36 -4.20
N ALA A 125 -13.31 -11.24 -3.48
CA ALA A 125 -14.41 -10.86 -2.63
C ALA A 125 -15.45 -10.06 -3.44
N MET A 126 -16.62 -10.63 -3.62
CA MET A 126 -17.67 -10.08 -4.48
C MET A 126 -18.40 -8.91 -3.82
N ASP A 127 -18.93 -8.01 -4.64
CA ASP A 127 -19.88 -7.00 -4.19
C ASP A 127 -21.26 -7.58 -3.84
N ASN A 128 -21.94 -6.93 -2.89
CA ASN A 128 -23.08 -7.51 -2.18
C ASN A 128 -24.27 -7.82 -3.10
N GLY A 129 -24.78 -9.05 -3.01
CA GLY A 129 -26.03 -9.46 -3.67
C GLY A 129 -25.86 -9.98 -5.08
N ILE A 130 -24.62 -10.16 -5.57
CA ILE A 130 -24.35 -10.76 -6.87
C ILE A 130 -24.21 -12.28 -6.70
N THR A 131 -25.02 -13.04 -7.44
CA THR A 131 -24.89 -14.50 -7.53
C THR A 131 -24.29 -14.82 -8.89
N VAL A 132 -23.16 -15.53 -8.89
CA VAL A 132 -22.55 -15.96 -10.15
C VAL A 132 -23.43 -17.06 -10.78
N PRO A 133 -23.84 -16.91 -12.05
CA PRO A 133 -24.61 -17.93 -12.75
C PRO A 133 -23.88 -19.28 -12.79
N LYS A 134 -24.62 -20.39 -12.67
CA LYS A 134 -24.03 -21.74 -12.68
C LYS A 134 -23.16 -22.00 -13.92
N ILE A 135 -23.54 -21.42 -15.07
CA ILE A 135 -22.84 -21.55 -16.35
C ILE A 135 -21.41 -20.98 -16.32
N TRP A 136 -21.11 -20.04 -15.42
CA TRP A 136 -19.77 -19.46 -15.28
C TRP A 136 -18.84 -20.32 -14.42
N ARG A 137 -19.37 -21.34 -13.72
CA ARG A 137 -18.57 -22.15 -12.79
C ARG A 137 -17.45 -22.90 -13.48
N ASN A 138 -17.71 -23.42 -14.67
CA ASN A 138 -16.75 -24.23 -15.41
C ASN A 138 -15.82 -23.41 -16.28
N ARG A 139 -16.20 -22.16 -16.60
CA ARG A 139 -15.41 -21.25 -17.42
C ARG A 139 -15.85 -19.81 -17.17
N CYS A 140 -14.91 -18.97 -16.77
CA CYS A 140 -15.04 -17.53 -16.67
C CYS A 140 -13.68 -16.87 -16.85
N SER A 141 -13.65 -15.56 -16.99
CA SER A 141 -12.42 -14.79 -17.01
C SER A 141 -12.51 -13.67 -15.97
N ILE A 142 -11.38 -13.12 -15.58
CA ILE A 142 -11.31 -11.90 -14.77
C ILE A 142 -10.44 -10.88 -15.46
N LYS A 143 -10.84 -9.61 -15.44
CA LYS A 143 -10.03 -8.50 -15.95
C LYS A 143 -9.94 -7.38 -14.92
N VAL A 144 -8.84 -6.62 -14.96
CA VAL A 144 -8.65 -5.40 -14.17
C VAL A 144 -9.81 -4.44 -14.42
N ARG A 145 -10.22 -3.73 -13.38
CA ARG A 145 -11.14 -2.61 -13.47
C ARG A 145 -10.51 -1.36 -12.90
N THR A 146 -10.48 -0.29 -13.68
CA THR A 146 -10.04 1.02 -13.22
C THR A 146 -11.09 1.66 -12.32
N THR A 147 -10.66 2.52 -11.39
CA THR A 147 -11.56 3.35 -10.58
C THR A 147 -10.94 4.72 -10.40
N ASP A 148 -11.74 5.76 -10.57
CA ASP A 148 -11.39 7.18 -10.39
C ASP A 148 -11.76 7.70 -8.98
N ILE A 149 -12.32 6.85 -8.12
CA ILE A 149 -12.80 7.21 -6.78
C ILE A 149 -11.77 8.00 -5.95
N ASN A 150 -10.48 7.66 -6.05
CA ASN A 150 -9.45 8.38 -5.31
C ASN A 150 -9.27 9.81 -5.83
N GLN A 151 -9.20 9.98 -7.16
CA GLN A 151 -9.08 11.27 -7.82
C GLN A 151 -10.31 12.15 -7.57
N GLN A 152 -11.51 11.57 -7.69
CA GLN A 152 -12.76 12.26 -7.34
C GLN A 152 -12.74 12.76 -5.89
N ARG A 153 -12.31 11.93 -4.92
CA ARG A 153 -12.23 12.34 -3.51
C ARG A 153 -11.20 13.43 -3.25
N MET A 154 -10.06 13.41 -3.95
CA MET A 154 -9.07 14.48 -3.88
C MET A 154 -9.64 15.79 -4.42
N LEU A 155 -10.30 15.76 -5.59
CA LEU A 155 -10.95 16.93 -6.19
C LEU A 155 -12.07 17.48 -5.30
N ASP A 156 -12.87 16.61 -4.68
CA ASP A 156 -13.90 17.00 -3.72
C ASP A 156 -13.30 17.70 -2.50
N ALA A 157 -12.19 17.18 -1.96
CA ALA A 157 -11.50 17.77 -0.82
C ALA A 157 -10.94 19.16 -1.16
N ILE A 158 -10.30 19.30 -2.33
CA ILE A 158 -9.78 20.57 -2.84
C ILE A 158 -10.93 21.57 -3.07
N THR A 159 -12.03 21.13 -3.66
CA THR A 159 -13.22 21.97 -3.90
C THR A 159 -13.83 22.46 -2.59
N LYS A 160 -13.93 21.58 -1.58
CA LYS A 160 -14.39 21.97 -0.23
C LYS A 160 -13.46 23.00 0.40
N LEU A 161 -12.14 22.87 0.23
CA LEU A 161 -11.17 23.83 0.73
C LEU A 161 -11.34 25.24 0.11
N LYS A 162 -11.64 25.31 -1.20
CA LYS A 162 -11.98 26.58 -1.88
C LYS A 162 -13.26 27.21 -1.33
N ARG A 163 -14.27 26.41 -1.04
CA ARG A 163 -15.63 26.87 -0.65
C ARG A 163 -15.74 27.40 0.80
N VAL A 164 -14.74 27.23 1.65
CA VAL A 164 -14.79 27.76 3.02
C VAL A 164 -14.84 29.29 2.98
N LYS A 165 -16.02 29.85 3.28
CA LYS A 165 -16.29 31.31 3.40
C LYS A 165 -16.28 31.73 4.87
N GLY A 166 -15.89 32.98 5.15
CA GLY A 166 -15.86 33.53 6.52
C GLY A 166 -14.57 33.19 7.29
N SER A 167 -14.68 33.01 8.62
CA SER A 167 -13.54 32.66 9.47
C SER A 167 -13.08 31.24 9.19
N ARG A 168 -11.88 31.10 8.61
CA ARG A 168 -11.30 29.81 8.25
C ARG A 168 -10.76 29.11 9.49
N PRO A 169 -10.81 27.76 9.57
CA PRO A 169 -10.21 27.01 10.68
C PRO A 169 -8.73 27.34 10.86
N ASP A 170 -8.28 27.40 12.12
CA ASP A 170 -6.89 27.74 12.46
C ASP A 170 -5.89 26.80 11.77
N LEU A 171 -6.19 25.50 11.70
CA LEU A 171 -5.40 24.53 10.95
C LEU A 171 -5.16 24.96 9.50
N HIS A 172 -6.19 25.47 8.82
CA HIS A 172 -6.04 25.91 7.43
C HIS A 172 -5.12 27.12 7.35
N ARG A 173 -5.25 28.07 8.30
CA ARG A 173 -4.39 29.27 8.34
C ARG A 173 -2.92 28.87 8.53
N VAL A 174 -2.65 27.95 9.46
CA VAL A 174 -1.29 27.42 9.70
C VAL A 174 -0.78 26.65 8.48
N LEU A 175 -1.57 25.73 7.91
CA LEU A 175 -1.15 24.93 6.75
C LEU A 175 -0.90 25.76 5.48
N PHE A 176 -1.35 27.02 5.40
CA PHE A 176 -1.05 27.95 4.30
C PHE A 176 -0.10 29.10 4.69
N GLY A 177 0.51 29.01 5.88
CA GLY A 177 1.50 29.98 6.36
C GLY A 177 0.93 31.37 6.64
N GLU A 178 -0.34 31.46 7.04
CA GLU A 178 -1.04 32.72 7.39
C GLU A 178 -1.11 32.93 8.92
N ALA A 179 -0.71 31.92 9.70
CA ALA A 179 -0.59 31.96 11.16
C ALA A 179 0.51 31.00 11.60
N PRO A 180 1.23 31.30 12.70
CA PRO A 180 2.20 30.36 13.27
C PRO A 180 1.48 29.19 13.98
N PRO A 181 2.11 27.99 14.02
CA PRO A 181 1.63 26.88 14.82
C PRO A 181 1.70 27.24 16.32
N ARG A 182 0.71 26.77 17.10
CA ARG A 182 0.65 27.02 18.54
C ARG A 182 0.82 25.73 19.33
N PHE A 183 1.30 25.87 20.57
CA PHE A 183 1.54 24.76 21.48
C PHE A 183 0.96 25.08 22.85
N ASP A 184 0.29 24.10 23.44
CA ASP A 184 -0.13 24.16 24.84
C ASP A 184 1.07 23.95 25.75
N ASN A 185 1.10 24.69 26.87
CA ASN A 185 2.03 24.39 27.94
C ASN A 185 1.48 23.17 28.70
N ILE A 186 2.02 22.00 28.41
CA ILE A 186 1.64 20.77 29.10
C ILE A 186 2.65 20.52 30.22
N ALA A 187 2.16 20.19 31.41
CA ALA A 187 2.98 19.54 32.44
C ALA A 187 3.63 18.27 31.87
N SER A 188 4.69 17.77 32.52
CA SER A 188 5.33 16.52 32.12
C SER A 188 4.30 15.41 31.92
N LEU A 189 4.22 14.84 30.71
CA LEU A 189 3.32 13.73 30.42
C LEU A 189 3.77 12.50 31.21
N ASP A 190 2.81 11.84 31.87
CA ASP A 190 3.01 10.50 32.39
C ASP A 190 2.90 9.50 31.23
N PHE A 191 4.06 9.06 30.75
CA PHE A 191 4.13 8.11 29.63
C PHE A 191 3.59 6.75 30.05
N PHE A 192 2.68 6.20 29.24
CA PHE A 192 2.15 4.87 29.49
C PHE A 192 3.12 3.75 29.11
N ASP A 193 4.14 4.06 28.31
CA ASP A 193 5.22 3.14 27.93
C ASP A 193 6.56 3.66 28.43
N ASN A 194 7.10 2.96 29.43
CA ASN A 194 8.37 3.32 30.05
C ASN A 194 9.59 2.95 29.19
N SER A 195 9.43 2.16 28.14
CA SER A 195 10.52 1.77 27.23
C SER A 195 10.86 2.83 26.19
N LEU A 196 10.06 3.90 26.08
CA LEU A 196 10.35 5.02 25.19
C LEU A 196 11.65 5.70 25.58
N ASN A 197 12.51 5.92 24.58
CA ASN A 197 13.72 6.70 24.75
C ASN A 197 13.42 8.21 24.74
N ALA A 198 14.45 9.03 24.99
CA ALA A 198 14.30 10.47 25.18
C ALA A 198 13.71 11.16 23.93
N GLU A 199 14.19 10.82 22.74
CA GLU A 199 13.76 11.41 21.48
C GLU A 199 12.31 11.03 21.14
N GLN A 200 11.88 9.79 21.45
CA GLN A 200 10.48 9.40 21.28
C GLN A 200 9.57 10.13 22.27
N ARG A 201 10.00 10.35 23.51
CA ARG A 201 9.26 11.15 24.50
C ARG A 201 9.12 12.61 24.06
N CYS A 202 10.18 13.20 23.52
CA CYS A 202 10.14 14.55 22.93
C CYS A 202 9.16 14.63 21.75
N ALA A 203 9.19 13.66 20.84
CA ALA A 203 8.25 13.59 19.73
C ALA A 203 6.79 13.46 20.20
N VAL A 204 6.53 12.66 21.23
CA VAL A 204 5.19 12.54 21.85
C VAL A 204 4.78 13.86 22.50
N ASN A 205 5.65 14.52 23.27
CA ASN A 205 5.38 15.81 23.88
C ASN A 205 5.03 16.88 22.84
N LEU A 206 5.80 16.97 21.75
CA LEU A 206 5.51 17.87 20.64
C LEU A 206 4.15 17.57 20.01
N ALA A 207 3.88 16.30 19.71
CA ALA A 207 2.64 15.88 19.06
C ALA A 207 1.40 16.11 19.95
N VAL A 208 1.52 15.94 21.27
CA VAL A 208 0.42 16.17 22.21
C VAL A 208 0.22 17.67 22.47
N SER A 209 1.29 18.47 22.61
CA SER A 209 1.23 19.92 22.86
C SER A 209 0.78 20.76 21.67
N ALA A 210 1.04 20.33 20.44
CA ALA A 210 0.62 21.08 19.26
C ALA A 210 -0.90 21.28 19.24
N ARG A 211 -1.38 22.49 18.96
CA ARG A 211 -2.81 22.78 18.79
C ARG A 211 -3.28 22.44 17.38
N GLU A 212 -2.51 22.82 16.36
CA GLU A 212 -2.88 22.62 14.96
C GLU A 212 -2.09 21.52 14.28
N ILE A 213 -0.75 21.54 14.32
CA ILE A 213 0.08 20.67 13.49
C ILE A 213 1.33 20.18 14.22
N ALA A 214 1.63 18.89 14.06
CA ALA A 214 2.92 18.30 14.43
C ALA A 214 3.38 17.27 13.39
N LEU A 215 4.69 17.14 13.23
CA LEU A 215 5.37 16.22 12.35
C LEU A 215 6.28 15.30 13.17
N ILE A 216 6.15 13.99 12.95
CA ILE A 216 7.08 12.99 13.49
C ILE A 216 7.87 12.42 12.31
N HIS A 217 9.13 12.81 12.21
CA HIS A 217 10.06 12.25 11.22
C HIS A 217 10.65 10.97 11.80
N GLY A 218 10.26 9.83 11.21
CA GLY A 218 10.68 8.52 11.68
C GLY A 218 11.52 7.77 10.64
N PRO A 219 12.86 7.96 10.64
CA PRO A 219 13.79 7.18 9.85
C PRO A 219 13.67 5.66 10.07
N PRO A 220 14.24 4.81 9.20
CA PRO A 220 14.13 3.36 9.30
C PRO A 220 14.58 2.81 10.65
N GLY A 221 13.74 1.97 11.27
CA GLY A 221 14.08 1.28 12.52
C GLY A 221 13.97 2.11 13.80
N THR A 222 13.55 3.38 13.72
CA THR A 222 13.50 4.30 14.89
C THR A 222 12.27 4.18 15.79
N GLY A 223 11.35 3.28 15.46
CA GLY A 223 10.13 3.09 16.24
C GLY A 223 9.04 4.15 16.01
N LYS A 224 8.94 4.74 14.82
CA LYS A 224 7.84 5.67 14.44
C LYS A 224 6.45 5.18 14.87
N THR A 225 6.08 3.96 14.47
CA THR A 225 4.77 3.40 14.82
C THR A 225 4.66 3.11 16.33
N HIS A 226 5.76 2.85 17.03
CA HIS A 226 5.76 2.71 18.50
C HIS A 226 5.43 4.05 19.17
N THR A 227 6.09 5.12 18.72
CA THR A 227 5.85 6.51 19.13
C THR A 227 4.40 6.92 18.86
N LEU A 228 3.86 6.62 17.67
CA LEU A 228 2.47 6.92 17.32
C LEU A 228 1.45 6.19 18.19
N VAL A 229 1.74 4.95 18.61
CA VAL A 229 0.87 4.24 19.56
C VAL A 229 0.78 5.01 20.87
N GLU A 230 1.90 5.52 21.39
CA GLU A 230 1.88 6.33 22.60
C GLU A 230 1.12 7.65 22.40
N VAL A 231 1.33 8.36 21.29
CA VAL A 231 0.56 9.57 20.95
C VAL A 231 -0.94 9.28 20.96
N VAL A 232 -1.39 8.17 20.38
CA VAL A 232 -2.80 7.76 20.40
C VAL A 232 -3.28 7.53 21.83
N ARG A 233 -2.50 6.83 22.67
CA ARG A 233 -2.88 6.56 24.07
C ARG A 233 -3.02 7.84 24.88
N GLN A 234 -2.07 8.77 24.75
CA GLN A 234 -2.08 10.08 25.42
C GLN A 234 -3.30 10.91 25.03
N LEU A 235 -3.57 11.03 23.73
CA LEU A 235 -4.72 11.80 23.23
C LEU A 235 -6.07 11.16 23.64
N VAL A 236 -6.19 9.83 23.62
CA VAL A 236 -7.39 9.13 24.11
C VAL A 236 -7.60 9.35 25.61
N ALA A 237 -6.53 9.35 26.41
CA ALA A 237 -6.58 9.62 27.85
C ALA A 237 -7.05 11.04 28.14
N GLN A 238 -6.69 12.02 27.29
CA GLN A 238 -7.23 13.39 27.31
C GLN A 238 -8.67 13.50 26.79
N GLY A 239 -9.36 12.38 26.57
CA GLY A 239 -10.74 12.32 26.10
C GLY A 239 -10.93 12.60 24.61
N LYS A 240 -9.85 12.77 23.84
CA LYS A 240 -9.90 13.10 22.40
C LYS A 240 -10.38 11.91 21.57
N ARG A 241 -11.12 12.21 20.51
CA ARG A 241 -11.55 11.26 19.48
C ARG A 241 -10.71 11.42 18.23
N LEU A 242 -10.15 10.31 17.75
CA LEU A 242 -9.12 10.33 16.71
C LEU A 242 -9.61 9.68 15.41
N LEU A 243 -9.19 10.27 14.29
CA LEU A 243 -9.18 9.64 12.98
C LEU A 243 -7.74 9.34 12.59
N VAL A 244 -7.40 8.06 12.45
CA VAL A 244 -6.06 7.61 12.08
C VAL A 244 -6.09 7.10 10.65
N CYS A 245 -5.23 7.67 9.80
CA CYS A 245 -5.17 7.40 8.38
C CYS A 245 -3.77 6.98 7.92
N GLY A 246 -3.73 6.42 6.72
CA GLY A 246 -2.50 6.15 5.97
C GLY A 246 -2.81 5.91 4.49
N PRO A 247 -1.79 5.97 3.61
CA PRO A 247 -1.94 5.77 2.16
C PRO A 247 -2.40 4.36 1.79
N SER A 248 -2.00 3.37 2.59
CA SER A 248 -2.18 1.95 2.28
C SER A 248 -2.93 1.20 3.37
N ASN A 249 -3.55 0.07 3.04
CA ASN A 249 -4.17 -0.75 4.08
C ASN A 249 -3.14 -1.32 5.06
N VAL A 250 -1.92 -1.59 4.58
CA VAL A 250 -0.84 -2.13 5.41
C VAL A 250 -0.41 -1.13 6.49
N SER A 251 -0.16 0.13 6.13
CA SER A 251 0.19 1.18 7.09
C SER A 251 -0.88 1.36 8.18
N VAL A 252 -2.14 1.45 7.76
CA VAL A 252 -3.28 1.59 8.67
C VAL A 252 -3.42 0.38 9.59
N ASP A 253 -3.36 -0.84 9.04
CA ASP A 253 -3.55 -2.06 9.82
C ASP A 253 -2.40 -2.28 10.81
N ASN A 254 -1.16 -1.91 10.48
CA ASN A 254 0.00 -2.01 11.38
C ASN A 254 -0.21 -1.19 12.66
N LEU A 255 -0.67 0.05 12.54
CA LEU A 255 -0.95 0.90 13.70
C LEU A 255 -2.22 0.46 14.43
N ALA A 256 -3.27 0.11 13.69
CA ALA A 256 -4.55 -0.32 14.26
C ALA A 256 -4.42 -1.61 15.08
N GLU A 257 -3.57 -2.56 14.65
CA GLU A 257 -3.32 -3.81 15.37
C GLU A 257 -2.62 -3.56 16.71
N ARG A 258 -1.67 -2.61 16.76
CA ARG A 258 -0.95 -2.27 18.00
C ARG A 258 -1.84 -1.52 18.98
N VAL A 259 -2.61 -0.54 18.49
CA VAL A 259 -3.60 0.17 19.32
C VAL A 259 -4.71 -0.78 19.78
N GLY A 260 -5.14 -1.72 18.93
CA GLY A 260 -6.18 -2.70 19.23
C GLY A 260 -5.83 -3.69 20.35
N LYS A 261 -4.57 -3.75 20.80
CA LYS A 261 -4.18 -4.52 22.00
C LYS A 261 -4.73 -3.90 23.29
N PHE A 262 -5.00 -2.60 23.30
CA PHE A 262 -5.48 -1.86 24.47
C PHE A 262 -7.01 -1.88 24.53
N ARG A 263 -7.58 -2.80 25.30
CA ARG A 263 -9.04 -3.03 25.38
C ARG A 263 -9.85 -1.80 25.82
N TYR A 264 -9.24 -0.88 26.56
CA TYR A 264 -9.87 0.37 27.00
C TYR A 264 -10.03 1.41 25.88
N ILE A 265 -9.48 1.15 24.68
CA ILE A 265 -9.61 2.02 23.50
C ILE A 265 -10.57 1.38 22.50
N PRO A 266 -11.84 1.80 22.44
CA PRO A 266 -12.77 1.32 21.41
C PRO A 266 -12.33 1.76 20.02
N ILE A 267 -12.03 0.80 19.16
CA ILE A 267 -11.52 1.06 17.80
C ILE A 267 -12.49 0.56 16.72
N VAL A 268 -12.47 1.21 15.55
CA VAL A 268 -13.17 0.75 14.34
C VAL A 268 -12.27 0.92 13.12
N ARG A 269 -12.14 -0.13 12.31
CA ARG A 269 -11.39 -0.13 11.05
C ARG A 269 -12.32 -0.07 9.84
N ILE A 270 -12.30 1.03 9.11
CA ILE A 270 -13.10 1.25 7.90
C ILE A 270 -12.28 0.88 6.67
N GLY A 271 -12.69 -0.19 5.99
CA GLY A 271 -12.06 -0.62 4.75
C GLY A 271 -12.83 -1.76 4.11
N HIS A 272 -12.43 -2.13 2.90
CA HIS A 272 -12.96 -3.33 2.26
C HIS A 272 -12.38 -4.57 2.95
N PRO A 273 -13.19 -5.55 3.40
CA PRO A 273 -12.68 -6.69 4.16
C PRO A 273 -11.58 -7.51 3.46
N ALA A 274 -11.62 -7.60 2.13
CA ALA A 274 -10.56 -8.25 1.35
C ALA A 274 -9.20 -7.56 1.45
N ARG A 275 -9.16 -6.28 1.84
CA ARG A 275 -7.95 -5.47 1.96
C ARG A 275 -7.49 -5.30 3.42
N ILE A 276 -8.28 -5.76 4.39
CA ILE A 276 -7.98 -5.64 5.83
C ILE A 276 -7.28 -6.93 6.30
N ARG A 277 -6.21 -6.79 7.09
CA ARG A 277 -5.52 -7.92 7.73
C ARG A 277 -6.48 -8.72 8.59
N LYS A 278 -6.28 -10.05 8.63
CA LYS A 278 -7.14 -10.98 9.37
C LYS A 278 -7.33 -10.59 10.84
N ALA A 279 -6.26 -10.18 11.51
CA ALA A 279 -6.28 -9.72 12.91
C ALA A 279 -7.20 -8.51 13.14
N MET A 280 -7.44 -7.70 12.10
CA MET A 280 -8.26 -6.49 12.15
C MET A 280 -9.70 -6.69 11.67
N LEU A 281 -10.07 -7.89 11.19
CA LEU A 281 -11.42 -8.15 10.66
C LEU A 281 -12.51 -8.01 11.74
N THR A 282 -12.24 -8.43 12.97
CA THR A 282 -13.17 -8.30 14.12
C THR A 282 -13.47 -6.84 14.47
N ASN A 283 -12.46 -5.98 14.31
CA ASN A 283 -12.56 -4.54 14.49
C ASN A 283 -13.03 -3.80 13.22
N SER A 284 -13.32 -4.50 12.12
CA SER A 284 -13.80 -3.87 10.90
C SER A 284 -15.18 -3.24 11.09
N LEU A 285 -15.48 -2.17 10.35
CA LEU A 285 -16.78 -1.49 10.42
C LEU A 285 -17.96 -2.46 10.23
N ASN A 286 -17.84 -3.41 9.29
CA ASN A 286 -18.90 -4.37 9.04
C ASN A 286 -19.11 -5.30 10.23
N SER A 287 -18.02 -5.82 10.82
CA SER A 287 -18.10 -6.70 11.98
C SER A 287 -18.61 -5.99 13.23
N ARG A 288 -18.15 -4.76 13.47
CA ARG A 288 -18.61 -3.92 14.59
C ARG A 288 -20.08 -3.53 14.41
N ALA A 289 -20.50 -3.22 13.18
CA ALA A 289 -21.91 -2.98 12.89
C ALA A 289 -22.75 -4.25 13.10
N GLN A 290 -22.31 -5.41 12.63
CA GLN A 290 -23.01 -6.69 12.84
C GLN A 290 -23.13 -7.05 14.32
N ALA A 291 -22.11 -6.77 15.14
CA ALA A 291 -22.18 -7.00 16.58
C ALA A 291 -23.19 -6.09 17.30
N LEU A 292 -23.53 -4.94 16.71
CA LEU A 292 -24.57 -4.03 17.18
C LEU A 292 -25.95 -4.33 16.54
N GLU A 293 -26.03 -5.26 15.58
CA GLU A 293 -27.32 -5.66 15.01
C GLU A 293 -28.10 -6.48 16.05
N GLY A 294 -29.32 -6.04 16.38
CA GLY A 294 -30.21 -6.81 17.23
C GLY A 294 -30.75 -8.09 16.56
N PRO A 295 -31.28 -9.04 17.35
CA PRO A 295 -31.76 -10.34 16.85
C PRO A 295 -32.84 -10.22 15.77
N ALA A 296 -33.67 -9.16 15.81
CA ALA A 296 -34.70 -8.90 14.83
C ALA A 296 -34.14 -8.72 13.40
N ILE A 297 -33.04 -7.98 13.24
CA ILE A 297 -32.42 -7.73 11.93
C ILE A 297 -31.67 -8.95 11.44
N ALA A 298 -31.02 -9.68 12.35
CA ALA A 298 -30.40 -10.96 12.02
C ALA A 298 -31.44 -11.96 11.49
N LYS A 299 -32.64 -11.99 12.08
CA LYS A 299 -33.78 -12.78 11.59
C LYS A 299 -34.24 -12.30 10.20
N GLN A 300 -34.47 -11.00 10.00
CA GLN A 300 -34.84 -10.44 8.69
C GLN A 300 -33.82 -10.78 7.59
N ARG A 301 -32.52 -10.80 7.88
CA ARG A 301 -31.50 -11.23 6.91
C ARG A 301 -31.63 -12.71 6.53
N LYS A 302 -31.97 -13.58 7.50
CA LYS A 302 -32.25 -15.01 7.24
C LYS A 302 -33.51 -15.16 6.40
N ASP A 303 -34.58 -14.44 6.75
CA ASP A 303 -35.86 -14.47 6.04
C ASP A 303 -35.70 -13.97 4.59
N LEU A 304 -34.95 -12.90 4.37
CA LEU A 304 -34.60 -12.42 3.03
C LEU A 304 -33.90 -13.50 2.21
N LYS A 305 -32.96 -14.26 2.81
CA LYS A 305 -32.24 -15.33 2.13
C LYS A 305 -33.17 -16.48 1.74
N LEU A 306 -34.09 -16.87 2.61
CA LEU A 306 -35.12 -17.87 2.34
C LEU A 306 -36.07 -17.40 1.23
N MET A 307 -36.56 -16.17 1.31
CA MET A 307 -37.44 -15.56 0.31
C MET A 307 -36.78 -15.49 -1.07
N MET A 308 -35.50 -15.10 -1.15
CA MET A 308 -34.75 -15.13 -2.41
C MET A 308 -34.54 -16.55 -2.96
N SER A 309 -34.45 -17.56 -2.09
CA SER A 309 -34.36 -18.96 -2.51
C SER A 309 -35.70 -19.45 -3.05
N ALA A 310 -36.80 -19.14 -2.35
CA ALA A 310 -38.15 -19.47 -2.77
C ALA A 310 -38.48 -18.82 -4.13
N ALA A 311 -38.18 -17.52 -4.30
CA ALA A 311 -38.38 -16.81 -5.56
C ALA A 311 -37.67 -17.48 -6.75
N ARG A 312 -36.48 -18.07 -6.52
CA ARG A 312 -35.72 -18.78 -7.56
C ARG A 312 -36.29 -20.14 -7.92
N MET A 313 -37.00 -20.78 -7.00
CA MET A 313 -37.59 -22.11 -7.20
C MET A 313 -39.07 -22.05 -7.59
N CYS A 314 -39.71 -20.89 -7.42
CA CYS A 314 -41.07 -20.64 -7.82
C CYS A 314 -41.23 -20.79 -9.35
N ARG A 315 -42.21 -21.60 -9.75
CA ARG A 315 -42.54 -21.87 -11.16
C ARG A 315 -43.62 -20.92 -11.69
N ASN A 316 -44.40 -20.30 -10.82
CA ASN A 316 -45.44 -19.35 -11.18
C ASN A 316 -44.83 -17.94 -11.36
N PRO A 317 -44.92 -17.32 -12.55
CA PRO A 317 -44.37 -15.98 -12.81
C PRO A 317 -44.92 -14.86 -11.91
N GLU A 318 -46.21 -14.89 -11.57
CA GLU A 318 -46.84 -13.85 -10.75
C GLU A 318 -46.35 -13.91 -9.30
N GLU A 319 -46.39 -15.11 -8.71
CA GLU A 319 -45.88 -15.37 -7.35
C GLU A 319 -44.37 -15.10 -7.25
N GLN A 320 -43.60 -15.46 -8.29
CA GLN A 320 -42.18 -15.15 -8.37
C GLN A 320 -41.93 -13.63 -8.36
N THR A 321 -42.71 -12.88 -9.13
CA THR A 321 -42.62 -11.41 -9.19
C THR A 321 -42.94 -10.77 -7.84
N GLU A 322 -43.97 -11.27 -7.16
CA GLU A 322 -44.35 -10.81 -5.82
C GLU A 322 -43.26 -11.08 -4.78
N LEU A 323 -42.68 -12.29 -4.78
CA LEU A 323 -41.58 -12.65 -3.88
C LEU A 323 -40.36 -11.74 -4.10
N TYR A 324 -40.02 -11.42 -5.35
CA TYR A 324 -38.95 -10.46 -5.65
C TYR A 324 -39.28 -9.04 -5.18
N ALA A 325 -40.53 -8.59 -5.33
CA ALA A 325 -40.98 -7.28 -4.85
C ALA A 325 -40.88 -7.18 -3.32
N ARG A 326 -41.37 -8.19 -2.59
CA ARG A 326 -41.25 -8.28 -1.12
C ARG A 326 -39.78 -8.33 -0.68
N ALA A 327 -38.96 -9.13 -1.34
CA ALA A 327 -37.52 -9.22 -1.06
C ALA A 327 -36.81 -7.88 -1.28
N LYS A 328 -37.21 -7.11 -2.31
CA LYS A 328 -36.67 -5.77 -2.60
C LYS A 328 -36.99 -4.78 -1.48
N ILE A 329 -38.22 -4.78 -0.97
CA ILE A 329 -38.64 -3.93 0.15
C ILE A 329 -37.86 -4.30 1.41
N MET A 330 -37.82 -5.59 1.77
CA MET A 330 -37.09 -6.08 2.94
C MET A 330 -35.59 -5.74 2.85
N ARG A 331 -34.98 -5.88 1.67
CA ARG A 331 -33.59 -5.50 1.42
C ARG A 331 -33.35 -4.00 1.66
N LYS A 332 -34.28 -3.13 1.25
CA LYS A 332 -34.20 -1.68 1.49
C LYS A 332 -34.26 -1.35 2.99
N THR A 333 -35.13 -2.03 3.73
CA THR A 333 -35.23 -1.89 5.20
C THR A 333 -33.96 -2.34 5.91
N ILE A 334 -33.44 -3.52 5.57
CA ILE A 334 -32.16 -4.04 6.11
C ILE A 334 -31.01 -3.08 5.80
N LEU A 335 -30.96 -2.51 4.60
CA LEU A 335 -29.91 -1.57 4.21
C LEU A 335 -29.94 -0.30 5.07
N LYS A 336 -31.12 0.32 5.24
CA LYS A 336 -31.30 1.49 6.12
C LYS A 336 -30.86 1.19 7.56
N HIS A 337 -31.25 0.05 8.10
CA HIS A 337 -30.83 -0.36 9.44
C HIS A 337 -29.31 -0.59 9.52
N THR A 338 -28.75 -1.26 8.52
CA THR A 338 -27.30 -1.52 8.43
C THR A 338 -26.52 -0.19 8.45
N ASP A 339 -26.97 0.82 7.71
CA ASP A 339 -26.29 2.11 7.67
C ASP A 339 -26.41 2.89 8.99
N ARG A 340 -27.57 2.84 9.66
CA ARG A 340 -27.73 3.38 11.03
C ARG A 340 -26.78 2.70 12.02
N THR A 341 -26.64 1.38 11.90
CA THR A 341 -25.80 0.59 12.80
C THR A 341 -24.32 0.86 12.55
N LYS A 342 -23.89 0.99 11.30
CA LYS A 342 -22.53 1.44 10.94
C LYS A 342 -22.23 2.83 11.50
N ARG A 343 -23.16 3.78 11.38
CA ARG A 343 -22.99 5.12 11.98
C ARG A 343 -22.81 5.05 13.49
N SER A 344 -23.61 4.22 14.17
CA SER A 344 -23.51 3.99 15.61
C SER A 344 -22.17 3.35 16.00
N ALA A 345 -21.69 2.37 15.22
CA ALA A 345 -20.38 1.74 15.43
C ALA A 345 -19.23 2.75 15.36
N VAL A 346 -19.23 3.61 14.33
CA VAL A 346 -18.21 4.66 14.17
C VAL A 346 -18.34 5.73 15.26
N SER A 347 -19.56 6.12 15.61
CA SER A 347 -19.81 7.11 16.67
C SER A 347 -19.35 6.63 18.05
N GLY A 348 -19.51 5.33 18.35
CA GLY A 348 -19.08 4.75 19.62
C GLY A 348 -17.58 4.48 19.71
N ALA A 349 -16.82 4.68 18.63
CA ALA A 349 -15.38 4.47 18.63
C ALA A 349 -14.62 5.73 19.09
N LYS A 350 -13.59 5.53 19.91
CA LYS A 350 -12.62 6.57 20.29
C LYS A 350 -11.57 6.78 19.21
N VAL A 351 -11.21 5.71 18.49
CA VAL A 351 -10.25 5.77 17.38
C VAL A 351 -10.82 5.08 16.15
N VAL A 352 -10.90 5.81 15.05
CA VAL A 352 -11.35 5.30 13.76
C VAL A 352 -10.16 5.19 12.82
N PHE A 353 -9.93 4.02 12.25
CA PHE A 353 -8.85 3.74 11.31
C PHE A 353 -9.40 3.64 9.88
N SER A 354 -8.82 4.34 8.93
CA SER A 354 -9.16 4.22 7.50
C SER A 354 -7.95 4.50 6.62
N THR A 355 -7.98 4.11 5.34
CA THR A 355 -7.04 4.73 4.38
C THR A 355 -7.43 6.19 4.15
N LEU A 356 -6.54 7.02 3.62
CA LEU A 356 -6.85 8.41 3.27
C LEU A 356 -8.01 8.50 2.30
N CYS A 357 -7.95 7.75 1.19
CA CYS A 357 -9.08 7.58 0.30
C CYS A 357 -10.33 7.17 1.10
N GLY A 358 -10.25 6.11 1.93
CA GLY A 358 -11.35 5.58 2.74
C GLY A 358 -11.95 6.55 3.76
N ALA A 359 -11.23 7.62 4.12
CA ALA A 359 -11.75 8.68 4.97
C ALA A 359 -12.85 9.50 4.28
N GLY A 360 -12.86 9.54 2.94
CA GLY A 360 -13.94 10.12 2.16
C GLY A 360 -15.21 9.24 2.14
N GLY A 361 -16.38 9.87 2.18
CA GLY A 361 -17.67 9.21 2.05
C GLY A 361 -18.21 8.66 3.37
N LYS A 362 -17.86 7.41 3.74
CA LYS A 362 -18.49 6.71 4.89
C LYS A 362 -18.27 7.39 6.23
N ILE A 363 -17.27 8.24 6.37
CA ILE A 363 -16.98 8.99 7.60
C ILE A 363 -17.69 10.36 7.56
N ASP A 364 -18.08 10.85 6.39
CA ASP A 364 -18.72 12.16 6.24
C ASP A 364 -20.05 12.19 6.99
N GLY A 365 -20.22 13.23 7.82
CA GLY A 365 -21.40 13.39 8.68
C GLY A 365 -21.44 12.47 9.90
N ILE A 366 -20.39 11.70 10.21
CA ILE A 366 -20.35 10.82 11.40
C ILE A 366 -19.47 11.40 12.52
N GLY A 367 -20.03 12.40 13.20
CA GLY A 367 -19.42 13.05 14.37
C GLY A 367 -18.15 13.84 14.03
N LYS A 368 -17.73 14.69 14.97
CA LYS A 368 -16.47 15.45 14.86
C LYS A 368 -15.31 14.61 15.40
N PHE A 369 -14.13 14.80 14.83
CA PHE A 369 -12.87 14.30 15.37
C PHE A 369 -12.09 15.47 15.94
N ASP A 370 -11.33 15.22 16.99
CA ASP A 370 -10.47 16.23 17.61
C ASP A 370 -9.10 16.25 16.96
N VAL A 371 -8.61 15.06 16.55
CA VAL A 371 -7.28 14.90 15.96
C VAL A 371 -7.33 13.95 14.77
N VAL A 372 -6.66 14.33 13.67
CA VAL A 372 -6.32 13.45 12.56
C VAL A 372 -4.85 13.07 12.67
N ILE A 373 -4.52 11.79 12.59
CA ILE A 373 -3.15 11.29 12.50
C ILE A 373 -2.97 10.62 11.14
N ILE A 374 -1.94 10.98 10.39
CA ILE A 374 -1.62 10.36 9.09
C ILE A 374 -0.25 9.70 9.19
N ASP A 375 -0.20 8.37 9.29
CA ASP A 375 1.04 7.60 9.18
C ASP A 375 1.41 7.41 7.71
N GLU A 376 2.72 7.32 7.43
CA GLU A 376 3.29 7.27 6.08
C GLU A 376 2.82 8.42 5.17
N SER A 377 2.61 9.60 5.75
CA SER A 377 2.14 10.81 5.03
C SER A 377 3.06 11.25 3.88
N THR A 378 4.35 10.87 3.92
CA THR A 378 5.33 11.14 2.85
C THR A 378 5.16 10.27 1.61
N GLN A 379 4.21 9.32 1.61
CA GLN A 379 3.84 8.52 0.44
C GLN A 379 2.49 8.92 -0.17
N SER A 380 1.87 9.99 0.33
CA SER A 380 0.64 10.54 -0.23
C SER A 380 0.85 11.88 -0.87
N LEU A 381 0.12 12.11 -1.96
CA LEU A 381 -0.03 13.44 -2.51
C LEU A 381 -0.77 14.32 -1.50
N GLU A 382 -0.44 15.61 -1.48
CA GLU A 382 -1.05 16.52 -0.51
C GLU A 382 -2.58 16.60 -0.67
N GLY A 383 -3.10 16.56 -1.91
CA GLY A 383 -4.53 16.48 -2.18
C GLY A 383 -5.22 15.26 -1.52
N GLU A 384 -4.51 14.14 -1.36
CA GLU A 384 -5.02 12.96 -0.67
C GLU A 384 -5.08 13.17 0.85
N CYS A 385 -4.07 13.81 1.43
CA CYS A 385 -4.05 14.16 2.86
C CYS A 385 -5.23 15.08 3.24
N TRP A 386 -5.63 16.00 2.35
CA TRP A 386 -6.77 16.89 2.57
C TRP A 386 -8.12 16.19 2.71
N ILE A 387 -8.27 14.96 2.19
CA ILE A 387 -9.47 14.13 2.39
C ILE A 387 -9.70 13.87 3.88
N ALA A 388 -8.62 13.68 4.64
CA ALA A 388 -8.67 13.43 6.08
C ALA A 388 -8.44 14.69 6.92
N ALA A 389 -7.47 15.53 6.56
CA ALA A 389 -7.03 16.68 7.38
C ALA A 389 -8.19 17.62 7.75
N SER A 390 -9.15 17.82 6.84
CA SER A 390 -10.32 18.70 7.06
C SER A 390 -11.32 18.19 8.09
N LYS A 391 -11.14 16.98 8.66
CA LYS A 391 -12.09 16.34 9.57
C LYS A 391 -11.84 16.63 11.05
N ALA A 392 -10.72 17.29 11.37
CA ALA A 392 -10.34 17.67 12.73
C ALA A 392 -9.62 19.03 12.73
N PRO A 393 -9.64 19.76 13.86
CA PRO A 393 -8.88 21.00 14.02
C PRO A 393 -7.37 20.76 14.23
N LYS A 394 -6.95 19.54 14.56
CA LYS A 394 -5.54 19.16 14.77
C LYS A 394 -5.12 18.05 13.83
N LEU A 395 -3.91 18.17 13.27
CA LEU A 395 -3.29 17.21 12.37
C LEU A 395 -1.92 16.78 12.90
N ILE A 396 -1.64 15.48 12.89
CA ILE A 396 -0.32 14.92 13.18
C ILE A 396 0.10 14.12 11.95
N LEU A 397 1.21 14.50 11.32
CA LEU A 397 1.76 13.76 10.18
C LEU A 397 2.98 12.99 10.64
N ALA A 398 3.07 11.72 10.28
CA ALA A 398 4.24 10.91 10.52
C ALA A 398 4.72 10.31 9.20
N GLY A 399 6.04 10.21 9.04
CA GLY A 399 6.61 9.76 7.78
C GLY A 399 8.12 9.92 7.73
N ASP A 400 8.66 9.66 6.56
CA ASP A 400 10.05 9.90 6.23
C ASP A 400 10.16 10.30 4.75
N HIS A 401 10.62 11.51 4.49
CA HIS A 401 10.69 12.10 3.17
C HIS A 401 11.98 11.71 2.42
N HIS A 402 12.93 11.07 3.12
CA HIS A 402 14.09 10.40 2.54
C HIS A 402 13.81 8.92 2.15
N GLN A 403 12.57 8.44 2.35
CA GLN A 403 12.09 7.14 1.86
C GLN A 403 11.18 7.29 0.63
N LEU A 404 10.43 6.25 0.27
CA LEU A 404 9.65 6.23 -0.96
C LEU A 404 8.66 7.41 -1.03
N PRO A 405 8.63 8.11 -2.16
CA PRO A 405 7.63 9.14 -2.40
C PRO A 405 6.29 8.56 -2.85
N PRO A 406 5.24 9.40 -3.01
CA PRO A 406 4.01 9.00 -3.66
C PRO A 406 4.29 8.43 -5.07
N THR A 407 3.64 7.32 -5.40
CA THR A 407 3.77 6.71 -6.73
C THR A 407 2.94 7.50 -7.74
N LEU A 408 3.62 8.23 -8.62
CA LEU A 408 3.02 8.91 -9.77
C LEU A 408 3.06 7.98 -10.99
N LYS A 409 1.94 7.84 -11.71
CA LYS A 409 1.86 7.03 -12.93
C LYS A 409 2.31 7.84 -14.15
N SER A 410 1.92 9.11 -14.23
CA SER A 410 2.21 9.96 -15.37
C SER A 410 3.69 10.28 -15.46
N HIS A 411 4.29 10.06 -16.63
CA HIS A 411 5.68 10.44 -16.89
C HIS A 411 5.90 11.96 -16.77
N VAL A 412 4.89 12.77 -17.07
CA VAL A 412 4.95 14.24 -16.92
C VAL A 412 5.13 14.60 -15.45
N ASN A 413 4.28 14.04 -14.58
CA ASN A 413 4.34 14.28 -13.14
C ASN A 413 5.64 13.73 -12.52
N GLN A 414 6.09 12.54 -12.95
CA GLN A 414 7.37 11.97 -12.50
C GLN A 414 8.55 12.89 -12.83
N ARG A 415 8.62 13.40 -14.06
CA ARG A 415 9.69 14.31 -14.50
C ARG A 415 9.65 15.65 -13.77
N ALA A 416 8.47 16.25 -13.64
CA ALA A 416 8.29 17.50 -12.91
C ALA A 416 8.77 17.36 -11.46
N ARG A 417 8.37 16.27 -10.79
CA ARG A 417 8.82 15.93 -9.44
C ARG A 417 10.34 15.77 -9.35
N MET A 418 10.95 15.00 -10.26
CA MET A 418 12.41 14.81 -10.27
C MET A 418 13.16 16.13 -10.44
N ARG A 419 12.70 16.98 -11.36
CA ARG A 419 13.27 18.32 -11.58
C ARG A 419 13.19 19.20 -10.34
N ASN A 420 12.02 19.22 -9.69
CA ASN A 420 11.80 20.04 -8.50
C ASN A 420 12.56 19.52 -7.28
N ALA A 421 12.67 18.19 -7.13
CA ALA A 421 13.48 17.58 -6.09
C ALA A 421 14.97 17.90 -6.25
N ALA A 422 15.49 17.88 -7.48
CA ALA A 422 16.87 18.28 -7.77
C ALA A 422 17.12 19.78 -7.50
N ALA A 423 16.12 20.63 -7.74
CA ALA A 423 16.17 22.05 -7.45
C ALA A 423 15.83 22.43 -5.99
N GLY A 424 15.55 21.44 -5.12
CA GLY A 424 15.14 21.69 -3.73
C GLY A 424 13.85 22.50 -3.59
N THR A 425 13.01 22.55 -4.64
CA THR A 425 11.83 23.43 -4.70
C THR A 425 10.55 22.66 -4.37
N ILE A 426 9.70 23.24 -3.52
CA ILE A 426 8.35 22.71 -3.25
C ILE A 426 7.48 22.89 -4.50
N SER A 427 6.75 21.84 -4.87
CA SER A 427 5.78 21.88 -5.97
C SER A 427 4.48 21.19 -5.60
N SER A 428 3.50 21.20 -6.50
CA SER A 428 2.25 20.44 -6.33
C SER A 428 2.46 18.94 -6.16
N ALA A 429 3.62 18.40 -6.60
CA ALA A 429 3.99 17.00 -6.42
C ALA A 429 4.72 16.71 -5.10
N SER A 430 5.03 17.74 -4.30
CA SER A 430 5.56 17.61 -2.95
C SER A 430 4.48 17.12 -2.00
N THR A 431 4.90 16.38 -0.98
CA THR A 431 4.00 15.88 0.06
C THR A 431 3.63 17.00 1.03
N MET A 432 2.49 16.86 1.71
CA MET A 432 2.11 17.79 2.78
C MET A 432 3.20 17.85 3.88
N PHE A 433 3.84 16.71 4.17
CA PHE A 433 4.92 16.63 5.15
C PHE A 433 6.13 17.49 4.74
N GLU A 434 6.64 17.32 3.52
CA GLU A 434 7.78 18.10 3.00
C GLU A 434 7.47 19.60 3.01
N ARG A 435 6.26 19.99 2.56
CA ARG A 435 5.87 21.41 2.49
C ARG A 435 5.76 22.04 3.87
N VAL A 436 5.11 21.37 4.83
CA VAL A 436 4.97 21.88 6.20
C VAL A 436 6.32 21.94 6.92
N ARG A 437 7.18 20.93 6.75
CA ARG A 437 8.55 20.94 7.28
C ARG A 437 9.35 22.11 6.72
N SER A 438 9.25 22.39 5.42
CA SER A 438 9.96 23.52 4.83
C SER A 438 9.46 24.89 5.30
N MET A 439 8.20 25.00 5.76
CA MET A 439 7.67 26.28 6.27
C MET A 439 8.06 26.54 7.73
N PHE A 440 8.12 25.51 8.56
CA PHE A 440 8.21 25.67 10.02
C PHE A 440 9.41 24.97 10.67
N GLY A 441 10.15 24.14 9.92
CA GLY A 441 11.32 23.41 10.39
C GLY A 441 11.03 22.56 11.62
N ASP A 442 11.99 22.57 12.55
CA ASP A 442 11.95 21.77 13.78
C ASP A 442 10.93 22.28 14.80
N THR A 443 10.37 23.48 14.61
CA THR A 443 9.28 24.02 15.44
C THR A 443 8.09 23.08 15.51
N VAL A 444 7.78 22.42 14.39
CA VAL A 444 6.67 21.47 14.29
C VAL A 444 7.15 20.05 14.02
N CYS A 445 8.45 19.82 13.83
CA CYS A 445 9.01 18.55 13.40
C CYS A 445 10.01 18.00 14.39
N TYR A 446 9.83 16.76 14.80
CA TYR A 446 10.80 16.05 15.62
C TYR A 446 11.27 14.79 14.91
N MET A 447 12.59 14.63 14.74
CA MET A 447 13.21 13.45 14.14
C MET A 447 13.64 12.46 15.21
N LEU A 448 13.26 11.20 15.02
CA LEU A 448 13.74 10.08 15.84
C LEU A 448 15.13 9.64 15.34
N THR A 449 16.10 9.50 16.24
CA THR A 449 17.51 9.27 15.87
C THR A 449 18.02 7.88 16.22
N THR A 450 17.59 7.27 17.34
CA THR A 450 18.04 5.90 17.68
C THR A 450 17.26 4.86 16.88
N GLN A 451 17.97 4.00 16.14
CA GLN A 451 17.40 2.90 15.37
C GLN A 451 17.68 1.52 16.00
N TYR A 452 16.71 0.62 15.89
CA TYR A 452 16.69 -0.71 16.53
C TYR A 452 16.66 -1.86 15.52
N ARG A 453 17.07 -1.61 14.27
CA ARG A 453 16.97 -2.57 13.16
C ARG A 453 18.34 -3.03 12.68
N MET A 454 19.11 -2.09 12.14
CA MET A 454 20.27 -2.32 11.29
C MET A 454 21.55 -2.44 12.11
N HIS A 455 22.47 -3.25 11.62
CA HIS A 455 23.86 -3.23 12.06
C HIS A 455 24.46 -1.84 11.79
N PHE A 456 25.44 -1.42 12.59
CA PHE A 456 26.10 -0.11 12.42
C PHE A 456 26.58 0.11 10.97
N ASP A 457 27.33 -0.84 10.41
CA ASP A 457 27.86 -0.73 9.04
C ASP A 457 26.79 -0.67 7.94
N ILE A 458 25.60 -1.24 8.17
CA ILE A 458 24.47 -1.13 7.25
C ILE A 458 23.83 0.27 7.37
N MET A 459 23.69 0.77 8.60
CA MET A 459 23.09 2.08 8.90
C MET A 459 23.95 3.25 8.42
N LYS A 460 25.28 3.09 8.45
CA LYS A 460 26.26 4.18 8.25
C LYS A 460 26.00 5.02 6.99
N VAL A 461 25.93 4.38 5.82
CA VAL A 461 25.74 5.09 4.54
C VAL A 461 24.39 5.80 4.45
N PRO A 462 23.23 5.15 4.76
CA PRO A 462 21.97 5.88 4.90
C PRO A 462 22.05 7.07 5.85
N SER A 463 22.66 6.90 7.03
CA SER A 463 22.78 7.97 8.03
C SER A 463 23.57 9.17 7.50
N GLU A 464 24.77 8.94 6.96
CA GLU A 464 25.65 9.99 6.45
C GLU A 464 25.03 10.74 5.27
N TYR A 465 24.42 10.02 4.32
CA TYR A 465 23.96 10.63 3.07
C TYR A 465 22.56 11.27 3.18
N LEU A 466 21.69 10.77 4.06
CA LEU A 466 20.27 11.15 4.09
C LEU A 466 19.80 11.75 5.41
N TYR A 467 20.53 11.54 6.49
CA TYR A 467 20.11 11.96 7.83
C TYR A 467 21.22 12.71 8.56
N GLU A 468 22.14 13.33 7.81
CA GLU A 468 23.21 14.20 8.34
C GLU A 468 24.04 13.52 9.46
N SER A 469 24.23 12.21 9.36
CA SER A 469 24.91 11.37 10.37
C SER A 469 24.24 11.34 11.75
N GLN A 470 22.98 11.76 11.87
CA GLN A 470 22.26 11.83 13.15
C GLN A 470 21.70 10.48 13.61
N LEU A 471 21.65 9.44 12.77
CA LEU A 471 21.15 8.13 13.19
C LEU A 471 22.16 7.41 14.07
N VAL A 472 21.67 6.84 15.18
CA VAL A 472 22.47 6.08 16.14
C VAL A 472 21.95 4.66 16.22
N ALA A 473 22.82 3.67 16.07
CA ALA A 473 22.46 2.27 16.26
C ALA A 473 22.35 1.96 17.76
N HIS A 474 21.18 1.52 18.21
CA HIS A 474 21.00 1.07 19.59
C HIS A 474 21.94 -0.11 19.89
N SER A 475 22.44 -0.21 21.13
CA SER A 475 23.40 -1.23 21.56
C SER A 475 22.97 -2.67 21.24
N SER A 476 21.65 -2.93 21.21
CA SER A 476 21.08 -4.24 20.86
C SER A 476 21.24 -4.63 19.38
N VAL A 477 21.61 -3.69 18.50
CA VAL A 477 21.76 -3.91 17.06
C VAL A 477 23.09 -3.44 16.49
N THR A 478 23.86 -2.63 17.21
CA THR A 478 25.11 -2.02 16.72
C THR A 478 26.05 -3.04 16.08
N ALA A 479 26.26 -4.19 16.73
CA ALA A 479 27.24 -5.20 16.33
C ALA A 479 26.63 -6.57 15.97
N HIS A 480 25.31 -6.65 15.77
CA HIS A 480 24.64 -7.93 15.58
C HIS A 480 24.91 -8.54 14.18
N VAL A 481 25.18 -9.84 14.15
CA VAL A 481 25.42 -10.57 12.89
C VAL A 481 24.57 -11.84 12.84
N LEU A 482 24.52 -12.49 11.68
CA LEU A 482 23.71 -13.70 11.52
C LEU A 482 24.20 -14.84 12.42
N SER A 483 25.51 -14.94 12.67
CA SER A 483 26.07 -15.99 13.53
C SER A 483 25.66 -15.88 15.00
N ASP A 484 25.09 -14.76 15.45
CA ASP A 484 24.56 -14.60 16.81
C ASP A 484 23.17 -15.25 16.95
N MET A 485 22.53 -15.59 15.84
CA MET A 485 21.24 -16.26 15.86
C MET A 485 21.42 -17.75 16.20
N SER A 486 20.51 -18.27 17.01
CA SER A 486 20.44 -19.71 17.29
C SER A 486 20.38 -20.51 15.99
N MET A 487 21.12 -21.61 15.93
CA MET A 487 21.17 -22.56 14.79
C MET A 487 21.89 -22.05 13.54
N VAL A 488 22.41 -20.82 13.50
CA VAL A 488 23.21 -20.32 12.37
C VAL A 488 24.69 -20.59 12.64
N ARG A 489 25.32 -21.41 11.79
CA ARG A 489 26.76 -21.69 11.87
C ARG A 489 27.56 -20.45 11.50
N LYS A 490 28.59 -20.15 12.30
CA LYS A 490 29.55 -19.09 12.04
C LYS A 490 30.42 -19.44 10.84
N ASN A 491 30.45 -18.56 9.85
CA ASN A 491 31.34 -18.62 8.69
C ASN A 491 31.58 -17.19 8.18
N VAL A 492 32.28 -17.07 7.06
CA VAL A 492 32.66 -15.76 6.49
C VAL A 492 31.42 -14.91 6.12
N ASP A 493 30.33 -15.52 5.65
CA ASP A 493 29.10 -14.81 5.26
C ASP A 493 28.23 -14.46 6.46
N THR A 494 28.15 -15.34 7.47
CA THR A 494 27.27 -15.15 8.63
C THR A 494 27.88 -14.32 9.75
N ALA A 495 29.21 -14.15 9.75
CA ALA A 495 29.94 -13.31 10.70
C ALA A 495 30.17 -11.87 10.20
N THR A 496 29.74 -11.53 8.97
CA THR A 496 29.86 -10.18 8.41
C THR A 496 28.48 -9.58 8.12
N PRO A 497 28.26 -8.28 8.38
CA PRO A 497 27.02 -7.61 8.06
C PRO A 497 26.89 -7.24 6.58
N LEU A 498 28.02 -7.12 5.86
CA LEU A 498 28.08 -6.66 4.48
C LEU A 498 28.82 -7.66 3.58
N VAL A 499 28.20 -8.02 2.46
CA VAL A 499 28.79 -8.83 1.38
C VAL A 499 28.54 -8.18 0.03
N LEU A 500 29.59 -7.89 -0.73
CA LEU A 500 29.51 -7.45 -2.12
C LEU A 500 29.94 -8.59 -3.03
N ILE A 501 29.04 -9.00 -3.92
CA ILE A 501 29.36 -9.85 -5.07
C ILE A 501 29.44 -8.92 -6.27
N ASP A 502 30.66 -8.54 -6.62
CA ASP A 502 30.93 -7.60 -7.69
C ASP A 502 31.00 -8.34 -9.02
N THR A 503 30.13 -7.97 -9.97
CA THR A 503 30.08 -8.59 -11.29
C THR A 503 30.83 -7.80 -12.35
N ALA A 504 31.55 -6.74 -11.96
CA ALA A 504 32.38 -5.97 -12.87
C ALA A 504 33.43 -6.87 -13.55
N GLY A 505 33.50 -6.82 -14.88
CA GLY A 505 34.45 -7.61 -15.68
C GLY A 505 34.15 -9.11 -15.78
N ALA A 506 32.96 -9.57 -15.35
CA ALA A 506 32.57 -10.99 -15.40
C ALA A 506 31.67 -11.37 -16.59
N ASP A 507 31.47 -10.46 -17.55
CA ASP A 507 30.56 -10.62 -18.71
C ASP A 507 29.10 -10.98 -18.33
N ILE A 508 28.66 -10.55 -17.14
CA ILE A 508 27.29 -10.74 -16.63
C ILE A 508 26.41 -9.55 -17.01
N ALA A 509 26.12 -9.42 -18.31
CA ALA A 509 25.41 -8.26 -18.87
C ALA A 509 23.89 -8.28 -18.61
N GLU A 510 23.31 -7.08 -18.54
CA GLU A 510 21.86 -6.90 -18.50
C GLU A 510 21.19 -7.26 -19.84
N SER A 511 19.93 -7.72 -19.79
CA SER A 511 19.11 -7.93 -20.99
C SER A 511 17.67 -7.49 -20.76
N PHE A 512 16.91 -7.36 -21.85
CA PHE A 512 15.47 -7.15 -21.75
C PHE A 512 14.76 -8.48 -21.50
N GLU A 513 13.68 -8.44 -20.71
CA GLU A 513 12.77 -9.59 -20.65
C GLU A 513 12.25 -9.90 -22.07
N PRO A 514 12.09 -11.19 -22.44
CA PRO A 514 11.57 -11.58 -23.75
C PRO A 514 10.27 -10.82 -24.08
N VAL A 515 10.34 -9.97 -25.10
CA VAL A 515 9.24 -9.10 -25.52
C VAL A 515 8.17 -9.96 -26.18
N LYS A 516 6.92 -9.87 -25.69
CA LYS A 516 5.77 -10.32 -26.46
C LYS A 516 5.22 -9.11 -27.22
N TRP A 517 5.14 -9.23 -28.54
CA TRP A 517 4.40 -8.30 -29.36
C TRP A 517 2.97 -8.78 -29.44
N VAL A 518 2.01 -7.94 -29.07
CA VAL A 518 0.60 -8.20 -29.32
C VAL A 518 0.24 -7.38 -30.55
N ASP A 519 0.03 -8.09 -31.65
CA ASP A 519 -0.41 -7.50 -32.90
C ASP A 519 -1.89 -7.11 -32.76
N THR A 520 -2.12 -5.91 -32.22
CA THR A 520 -3.47 -5.39 -32.04
C THR A 520 -3.98 -4.82 -33.36
N LYS A 521 -4.33 -5.71 -34.30
CA LYS A 521 -4.84 -5.36 -35.63
C LYS A 521 -5.99 -4.33 -35.60
N ARG A 522 -6.76 -4.30 -34.51
CA ARG A 522 -7.88 -3.35 -34.28
C ARG A 522 -7.45 -1.94 -33.85
N LEU A 523 -6.24 -1.77 -33.32
CA LEU A 523 -5.74 -0.51 -32.78
C LEU A 523 -4.78 0.21 -33.74
N GLY A 524 -4.45 -0.39 -34.89
CA GLY A 524 -3.54 0.19 -35.88
C GLY A 524 -2.10 0.41 -35.37
N ARG A 525 -1.75 -0.10 -34.18
CA ARG A 525 -0.43 0.02 -33.54
C ARG A 525 -0.04 -1.29 -32.87
N SER A 526 1.25 -1.60 -32.80
CA SER A 526 1.77 -2.68 -31.97
C SER A 526 1.98 -2.19 -30.54
N VAL A 527 1.41 -2.89 -29.55
CA VAL A 527 1.64 -2.58 -28.12
C VAL A 527 2.77 -3.48 -27.60
N ARG A 528 3.87 -2.84 -27.17
CA ARG A 528 5.04 -3.55 -26.63
C ARG A 528 4.78 -4.01 -25.20
N VAL A 529 4.73 -5.32 -24.99
CA VAL A 529 4.51 -5.93 -23.67
C VAL A 529 5.85 -6.27 -23.05
N ASN A 530 6.07 -5.82 -21.80
CA ASN A 530 7.29 -5.97 -21.00
C ASN A 530 8.49 -5.10 -21.44
N LYS A 531 8.73 -4.01 -20.67
CA LYS A 531 9.89 -3.11 -20.83
C LYS A 531 10.92 -3.25 -19.70
N SER A 532 10.83 -4.31 -18.89
CA SER A 532 11.68 -4.46 -17.70
C SER A 532 13.00 -5.14 -18.04
N LYS A 533 14.05 -4.79 -17.30
CA LYS A 533 15.38 -5.40 -17.43
C LYS A 533 15.51 -6.63 -16.54
N ILE A 534 16.36 -7.56 -16.95
CA ILE A 534 16.74 -8.76 -16.21
C ILE A 534 18.25 -8.95 -16.30
N ASN A 535 18.82 -9.64 -15.31
CA ASN A 535 20.20 -10.10 -15.34
C ASN A 535 20.21 -11.53 -14.78
N ALA A 536 20.41 -12.50 -15.68
CA ALA A 536 20.33 -13.92 -15.33
C ALA A 536 21.49 -14.38 -14.44
N GLY A 537 22.70 -13.86 -14.66
CA GLY A 537 23.86 -14.16 -13.83
C GLY A 537 23.70 -13.62 -12.41
N GLU A 538 23.28 -12.34 -12.26
CA GLU A 538 22.96 -11.80 -10.93
C GLU A 538 21.86 -12.61 -10.23
N ALA A 539 20.83 -13.04 -10.97
CA ALA A 539 19.75 -13.84 -10.40
C ALA A 539 20.27 -15.17 -9.85
N GLN A 540 21.16 -15.83 -10.58
CA GLN A 540 21.78 -17.09 -10.17
C GLN A 540 22.66 -16.90 -8.92
N LEU A 541 23.52 -15.87 -8.91
CA LEU A 541 24.36 -15.52 -7.76
C LEU A 541 23.50 -15.24 -6.50
N ALA A 542 22.35 -14.59 -6.68
CA ALA A 542 21.40 -14.36 -5.59
C ALA A 542 20.87 -15.68 -5.01
N ILE A 543 20.46 -16.64 -5.86
CA ILE A 543 19.96 -17.94 -5.41
C ILE A 543 21.06 -18.75 -4.72
N GLU A 544 22.29 -18.72 -5.23
CA GLU A 544 23.42 -19.42 -4.64
C GLU A 544 23.79 -18.85 -3.27
N HIS A 545 23.79 -17.53 -3.12
CA HIS A 545 24.01 -16.89 -1.83
C HIS A 545 22.90 -17.24 -0.84
N VAL A 546 21.63 -17.22 -1.27
CA VAL A 546 20.50 -17.71 -0.46
C VAL A 546 20.70 -19.16 -0.03
N ALA A 547 21.13 -20.04 -0.94
CA ALA A 547 21.39 -21.45 -0.63
C ALA A 547 22.53 -21.60 0.40
N ARG A 548 23.59 -20.78 0.33
CA ARG A 548 24.67 -20.74 1.31
C ARG A 548 24.20 -20.29 2.70
N LEU A 549 23.35 -19.27 2.78
CA LEU A 549 22.78 -18.82 4.06
C LEU A 549 21.88 -19.89 4.69
N ILE A 550 21.04 -20.54 3.88
CA ILE A 550 20.17 -21.62 4.33
C ILE A 550 20.98 -22.84 4.77
N SER A 551 22.01 -23.24 4.00
CA SER A 551 22.88 -24.36 4.37
C SER A 551 23.62 -24.08 5.68
N SER A 552 23.91 -22.82 5.97
CA SER A 552 24.47 -22.35 7.25
C SER A 552 23.48 -22.36 8.41
N GLY A 553 22.20 -22.69 8.17
CA GLY A 553 21.17 -22.83 9.21
C GLY A 553 20.19 -21.65 9.29
N LEU A 554 20.31 -20.63 8.44
CA LEU A 554 19.36 -19.52 8.43
C LEU A 554 18.02 -19.96 7.84
N SER A 555 16.92 -19.69 8.56
CA SER A 555 15.58 -19.97 8.05
C SER A 555 15.28 -19.13 6.81
N ALA A 556 14.77 -19.77 5.75
CA ALA A 556 14.32 -19.09 4.53
C ALA A 556 13.33 -17.94 4.77
N LYS A 557 12.51 -18.00 5.84
CA LYS A 557 11.56 -16.95 6.23
C LYS A 557 12.24 -15.63 6.64
N ASN A 558 13.51 -15.71 7.07
CA ASN A 558 14.32 -14.59 7.53
C ASN A 558 15.14 -13.95 6.39
N ILE A 559 14.94 -14.41 5.15
CA ILE A 559 15.67 -13.96 3.97
C ILE A 559 14.71 -13.24 3.01
N ALA A 560 15.17 -12.13 2.44
CA ALA A 560 14.52 -11.50 1.30
C ALA A 560 15.48 -11.24 0.15
N ILE A 561 14.97 -11.33 -1.08
CA ILE A 561 15.64 -10.83 -2.28
C ILE A 561 14.85 -9.63 -2.82
N ILE A 562 15.51 -8.48 -2.92
CA ILE A 562 14.93 -7.24 -3.41
C ILE A 562 15.62 -6.85 -4.72
N SER A 563 14.81 -6.52 -5.73
CA SER A 563 15.33 -5.96 -6.97
C SER A 563 14.47 -4.79 -7.47
N PRO A 564 15.07 -3.71 -8.00
CA PRO A 564 14.32 -2.57 -8.54
C PRO A 564 13.49 -2.89 -9.79
N TYR A 565 13.84 -3.97 -10.50
CA TYR A 565 13.22 -4.33 -11.78
C TYR A 565 12.19 -5.45 -11.64
N SER A 566 10.98 -5.20 -12.10
CA SER A 566 9.88 -6.18 -12.05
C SER A 566 10.17 -7.46 -12.85
N GLY A 567 10.95 -7.36 -13.93
CA GLY A 567 11.43 -8.52 -14.71
C GLY A 567 12.34 -9.40 -13.86
N GLN A 568 13.32 -8.79 -13.19
CA GLN A 568 14.23 -9.51 -12.30
C GLN A 568 13.50 -10.18 -11.14
N VAL A 569 12.54 -9.50 -10.52
CA VAL A 569 11.70 -10.09 -9.46
C VAL A 569 10.96 -11.34 -9.96
N ARG A 570 10.45 -11.33 -11.19
CA ARG A 570 9.81 -12.51 -11.80
C ARG A 570 10.82 -13.64 -12.03
N LEU A 571 11.99 -13.33 -12.58
CA LEU A 571 13.05 -14.31 -12.81
C LEU A 571 13.50 -14.96 -11.49
N LEU A 572 13.78 -14.15 -10.47
CA LEU A 572 14.16 -14.61 -9.14
C LEU A 572 13.10 -15.53 -8.52
N LYS A 573 11.80 -15.20 -8.64
CA LYS A 573 10.71 -16.08 -8.17
C LYS A 573 10.69 -17.41 -8.90
N LEU A 574 11.00 -17.42 -10.19
CA LEU A 574 11.06 -18.65 -10.99
C LEU A 574 12.21 -19.55 -10.54
N LEU A 575 13.40 -18.97 -10.30
CA LEU A 575 14.61 -19.71 -9.92
C LEU A 575 14.59 -20.13 -8.44
N CYS A 576 13.99 -19.32 -7.55
CA CYS A 576 13.94 -19.58 -6.11
C CYS A 576 12.81 -20.54 -5.68
N LYS A 577 12.19 -21.29 -6.61
CA LYS A 577 11.09 -22.23 -6.30
C LYS A 577 11.45 -23.26 -5.24
N ARG A 578 12.74 -23.63 -5.13
CA ARG A 578 13.26 -24.54 -4.11
C ARG A 578 13.12 -23.98 -2.69
N PHE A 579 13.04 -22.66 -2.53
CA PHE A 579 12.94 -21.98 -1.24
C PHE A 579 11.68 -21.09 -1.17
N PRO A 580 10.47 -21.67 -1.17
CA PRO A 580 9.21 -20.93 -1.28
C PRO A 580 8.92 -19.96 -0.12
N ALA A 581 9.66 -20.09 0.99
CA ALA A 581 9.55 -19.22 2.15
C ALA A 581 10.42 -17.96 2.05
N VAL A 582 11.33 -17.86 1.07
CA VAL A 582 12.12 -16.65 0.81
C VAL A 582 11.21 -15.61 0.18
N GLU A 583 11.24 -14.40 0.74
CA GLU A 583 10.40 -13.31 0.25
C GLU A 583 11.10 -12.61 -0.93
N ILE A 584 10.41 -12.45 -2.07
CA ILE A 584 10.98 -11.86 -3.28
C ILE A 584 10.04 -10.81 -3.84
N GLY A 585 10.56 -9.65 -4.19
CA GLY A 585 9.74 -8.48 -4.49
C GLY A 585 10.54 -7.25 -4.91
N SER A 586 9.82 -6.25 -5.40
CA SER A 586 10.39 -4.94 -5.71
C SER A 586 10.59 -4.12 -4.44
N VAL A 587 11.40 -3.07 -4.53
CA VAL A 587 11.59 -2.10 -3.43
C VAL A 587 10.25 -1.61 -2.87
N ASP A 588 9.34 -1.17 -3.74
CA ASP A 588 8.00 -0.68 -3.36
C ASP A 588 7.15 -1.75 -2.65
N GLY A 589 7.37 -3.03 -2.96
CA GLY A 589 6.65 -4.15 -2.35
C GLY A 589 7.15 -4.52 -0.95
N PHE A 590 8.38 -4.13 -0.60
CA PHE A 590 9.02 -4.42 0.69
C PHE A 590 8.90 -3.31 1.73
N GLN A 591 8.14 -2.26 1.40
CA GLN A 591 8.01 -1.12 2.28
C GLN A 591 7.32 -1.51 3.60
N GLY A 592 7.94 -1.13 4.72
CA GLY A 592 7.46 -1.49 6.06
C GLY A 592 7.73 -2.93 6.49
N CYS A 593 8.33 -3.77 5.62
CA CYS A 593 8.89 -5.06 5.99
C CYS A 593 10.35 -4.90 6.47
N GLU A 594 10.90 -5.94 7.09
CA GLU A 594 12.31 -6.08 7.46
C GLU A 594 12.68 -7.57 7.51
N LYS A 595 13.95 -7.91 7.31
CA LYS A 595 14.47 -9.29 7.35
C LYS A 595 15.85 -9.35 7.98
N GLU A 596 16.20 -10.50 8.53
CA GLU A 596 17.55 -10.73 9.09
C GLU A 596 18.62 -10.60 8.00
N ALA A 597 18.37 -11.21 6.84
CA ALA A 597 19.23 -11.12 5.66
C ALA A 597 18.47 -10.57 4.44
N VAL A 598 19.07 -9.60 3.75
CA VAL A 598 18.56 -9.04 2.50
C VAL A 598 19.61 -9.16 1.41
N ILE A 599 19.20 -9.66 0.25
CA ILE A 599 20.01 -9.75 -0.97
C ILE A 599 19.47 -8.73 -1.97
N LEU A 600 20.31 -7.82 -2.44
CA LEU A 600 19.99 -6.84 -3.47
C LEU A 600 20.58 -7.28 -4.80
N SER A 601 19.74 -7.39 -5.84
CA SER A 601 20.16 -7.54 -7.24
C SER A 601 19.83 -6.25 -7.99
N LEU A 602 20.87 -5.51 -8.39
CA LEU A 602 20.74 -4.18 -9.00
C LEU A 602 20.49 -4.23 -10.51
N VAL A 603 20.77 -5.37 -11.16
CA VAL A 603 20.49 -5.71 -12.57
C VAL A 603 21.36 -4.98 -13.57
N ARG A 604 21.71 -3.73 -13.31
CA ARG A 604 22.36 -2.85 -14.28
C ARG A 604 23.83 -3.20 -14.45
N SER A 605 24.18 -3.58 -15.67
CA SER A 605 25.53 -3.87 -16.13
C SER A 605 25.59 -3.57 -17.64
N ASN A 606 26.22 -2.45 -18.02
CA ASN A 606 26.33 -1.99 -19.40
C ASN A 606 27.50 -1.02 -19.58
N GLU A 607 28.07 -0.99 -20.79
CA GLU A 607 29.25 -0.17 -21.14
C GLU A 607 29.01 1.35 -21.02
N ASN A 608 27.75 1.79 -21.11
CA ASN A 608 27.39 3.21 -21.07
C ASN A 608 27.30 3.79 -19.64
N GLY A 609 27.46 2.97 -18.59
CA GLY A 609 27.27 3.41 -17.21
C GLY A 609 25.84 3.84 -16.89
N GLU A 610 24.85 3.38 -17.67
CA GLU A 610 23.46 3.76 -17.49
C GLU A 610 22.84 2.99 -16.32
N ILE A 611 22.32 3.73 -15.33
CA ILE A 611 21.71 3.14 -14.13
C ILE A 611 20.18 3.19 -14.16
N GLY A 612 19.57 4.07 -14.97
CA GLY A 612 18.12 4.19 -15.13
C GLY A 612 17.38 4.39 -13.80
N PHE A 613 16.44 3.49 -13.46
CA PHE A 613 15.62 3.56 -12.24
C PHE A 613 16.41 3.59 -10.93
N LEU A 614 17.69 3.17 -10.94
CA LEU A 614 18.56 3.23 -9.77
C LEU A 614 18.97 4.67 -9.39
N SER A 615 18.75 5.66 -10.26
CA SER A 615 19.10 7.06 -9.98
C SER A 615 18.29 7.68 -8.83
N GLU A 616 17.11 7.15 -8.52
CA GLU A 616 16.29 7.57 -7.38
C GLU A 616 16.80 6.91 -6.10
N TYR A 617 17.73 7.60 -5.43
CA TYR A 617 18.41 7.11 -4.21
C TYR A 617 17.45 6.69 -3.10
N ARG A 618 16.24 7.28 -3.00
CA ARG A 618 15.27 6.93 -1.95
C ARG A 618 14.79 5.48 -2.06
N ARG A 619 14.73 4.92 -3.27
CA ARG A 619 14.40 3.50 -3.49
C ARG A 619 15.53 2.61 -2.98
N ILE A 620 16.77 2.95 -3.27
CA ILE A 620 17.92 2.18 -2.80
C ILE A 620 18.03 2.27 -1.28
N ASN A 621 17.83 3.46 -0.69
CA ASN A 621 17.74 3.64 0.76
C ASN A 621 16.71 2.69 1.38
N VAL A 622 15.51 2.61 0.81
CA VAL A 622 14.47 1.70 1.31
C VAL A 622 14.92 0.24 1.22
N ALA A 623 15.54 -0.18 0.12
CA ALA A 623 16.03 -1.54 -0.08
C ALA A 623 17.12 -1.92 0.94
N VAL A 624 18.14 -1.07 1.09
CA VAL A 624 19.25 -1.23 2.05
C VAL A 624 18.72 -1.33 3.49
N THR A 625 17.82 -0.42 3.87
CA THR A 625 17.30 -0.31 5.23
C THR A 625 16.25 -1.37 5.60
N ARG A 626 16.04 -2.38 4.74
CA ARG A 626 15.25 -3.58 5.08
C ARG A 626 16.07 -4.63 5.83
N ALA A 627 17.40 -4.60 5.69
CA ALA A 627 18.30 -5.54 6.34
C ALA A 627 18.40 -5.26 7.85
N ARG A 628 18.46 -6.33 8.65
CA ARG A 628 18.84 -6.25 10.06
C ARG A 628 20.32 -6.56 10.20
N ARG A 629 20.68 -7.84 10.10
CA ARG A 629 22.02 -8.37 10.42
C ARG A 629 22.92 -8.52 9.21
N HIS A 630 22.35 -8.68 8.02
CA HIS A 630 23.12 -8.99 6.82
C HIS A 630 22.52 -8.37 5.56
N LEU A 631 23.38 -7.70 4.79
CA LEU A 631 23.08 -7.12 3.51
C LEU A 631 24.09 -7.64 2.48
N CYS A 632 23.59 -8.40 1.51
CA CYS A 632 24.36 -8.79 0.34
C CYS A 632 23.96 -7.90 -0.85
N MET A 633 24.92 -7.29 -1.52
CA MET A 633 24.71 -6.54 -2.76
C MET A 633 25.37 -7.27 -3.92
N ILE A 634 24.61 -7.49 -4.99
CA ILE A 634 25.07 -8.06 -6.25
C ILE A 634 24.91 -7.00 -7.30
N ALA A 635 26.03 -6.53 -7.85
CA ALA A 635 26.05 -5.44 -8.79
C ALA A 635 27.35 -5.40 -9.58
N ASP A 636 27.29 -4.78 -10.75
CA ASP A 636 28.46 -4.39 -11.52
C ASP A 636 28.94 -3.01 -11.05
N SER A 637 30.04 -2.97 -10.27
CA SER A 637 30.56 -1.71 -9.73
C SER A 637 30.92 -0.71 -10.83
N SER A 638 31.44 -1.19 -11.97
CA SER A 638 31.85 -0.33 -13.08
C SER A 638 30.68 0.46 -13.69
N THR A 639 29.47 -0.13 -13.67
CA THR A 639 28.25 0.52 -14.15
C THR A 639 27.66 1.49 -13.11
N ILE A 640 27.68 1.14 -11.81
CA ILE A 640 26.94 1.88 -10.78
C ILE A 640 27.73 2.98 -10.06
N ASP A 641 29.06 2.98 -10.17
CA ASP A 641 29.95 3.93 -9.47
C ASP A 641 29.71 5.39 -9.88
N SER A 642 29.09 5.63 -11.05
CA SER A 642 28.70 6.98 -11.52
C SER A 642 27.68 7.67 -10.61
N ASN A 643 26.93 6.91 -9.80
CA ASN A 643 25.98 7.47 -8.84
C ASN A 643 26.63 7.66 -7.46
N ARG A 644 26.66 8.89 -6.95
CA ARG A 644 27.31 9.22 -5.67
C ARG A 644 26.83 8.36 -4.49
N PHE A 645 25.53 8.06 -4.38
CA PHE A 645 25.00 7.23 -3.29
C PHE A 645 25.45 5.77 -3.43
N LEU A 646 25.34 5.19 -4.63
CA LEU A 646 25.76 3.81 -4.89
C LEU A 646 27.28 3.64 -4.76
N GLY A 647 28.08 4.57 -5.27
CA GLY A 647 29.54 4.54 -5.10
C GLY A 647 29.96 4.63 -3.63
N THR A 648 29.30 5.49 -2.84
CA THR A 648 29.53 5.56 -1.38
C THR A 648 29.17 4.23 -0.70
N LEU A 649 28.07 3.59 -1.14
CA LEU A 649 27.68 2.28 -0.65
C LEU A 649 28.74 1.21 -1.00
N VAL A 650 29.15 1.11 -2.27
CA VAL A 650 30.22 0.18 -2.72
C VAL A 650 31.49 0.37 -1.90
N ASN A 651 31.91 1.60 -1.64
CA ASN A 651 33.09 1.90 -0.81
C ASN A 651 32.93 1.40 0.63
N GLN A 652 31.75 1.55 1.23
CA GLN A 652 31.49 1.00 2.56
C GLN A 652 31.54 -0.55 2.57
N PHE A 653 31.02 -1.21 1.53
CA PHE A 653 31.16 -2.66 1.39
C PHE A 653 32.62 -3.11 1.24
N LYS A 654 33.44 -2.34 0.49
CA LYS A 654 34.87 -2.59 0.35
C LYS A 654 35.64 -2.37 1.66
N ALA A 655 35.26 -1.34 2.44
CA ALA A 655 35.96 -0.98 3.68
C ALA A 655 35.59 -1.86 4.88
N ALA A 656 34.30 -2.19 5.06
CA ALA A 656 33.79 -2.86 6.26
C ALA A 656 33.19 -4.26 5.98
N GLY A 657 33.05 -4.65 4.72
CA GLY A 657 32.41 -5.90 4.31
C GLY A 657 33.37 -6.93 3.72
N LYS A 658 32.78 -7.93 3.06
CA LYS A 658 33.49 -8.92 2.25
C LYS A 658 33.15 -8.72 0.78
N VAL A 659 34.18 -8.61 -0.05
CA VAL A 659 34.03 -8.47 -1.51
C VAL A 659 34.44 -9.78 -2.17
N ARG A 660 33.66 -10.23 -3.16
CA ARG A 660 33.96 -11.42 -3.97
C ARG A 660 33.62 -11.14 -5.43
N ALA A 661 34.41 -11.74 -6.31
CA ALA A 661 34.03 -11.94 -7.70
C ALA A 661 32.99 -13.09 -7.79
N PRO A 662 32.27 -13.22 -8.92
CA PRO A 662 31.22 -14.21 -9.13
C PRO A 662 31.65 -15.66 -8.93
#